data_AF-A0A2R8ZWB4-F1
#
_entry.id   AF-A0A2R8ZWB4-F1
#
_cell.length_a   1.000
_cell.length_b   1.000
_cell.length_c   1.000
_cell.angle_alpha   90.00
_cell.angle_beta   90.00
_cell.angle_gamma   90.00
#
_symmetry.space_group_name_H-M   'P 1'
#
loop_
_entity.id
_entity.type
_entity.pdbx_description
1 polymer ?
#
loop_
_entity_poly.entity_id
_entity_poly.type
_entity_poly.pdbx_seq_one_letter_code
_entity_poly.pdbx_strand_id
1 'polypeptide(L)'
;MTATVENLTFQKDTLGNAVDKNRRHGSTEPLVLGCALDALHRNPCVAASQHGVTHLIRSSRTPHSTRCRKEDAQPGHHGNGAASVMAHARGQRSVLQVPLPVPRSCLFSESFVVSVSSQSRFLASVRGTGVQRSAAADMAASTAAGKQRIPKVAKVKNKAPAEVQITAEQLLREAKERELELLPPPPQQKITDEEELNDYKLRKRKTFEDNIRKNRTVISNWIKYAQWEESLKEIQRARSIYERALDVDYRNITLWLKYAEMEMKNRQVNHARNIWDRAITTLPRVNQFWYKYTYMEEMLGNVAGARQVFERWMEWQPEEQAWHSYINFELRYKEVDRARTIYERYILWTRSNWIKYARFEEKHAYFAHARKVYERAVEFFGDEHMDEHLYVAFAKFEENQKEFERVRVIYKYALDRISKQDAQELFKNYTIFEKKFGDRRGIEDIIVSKRRFQYEEEVKANPHNYDAWFDYLRLVESDAEAEAVREVYERAIANVPPIQEKRHWKRYIYLWINYALYEELEAKDPERTRQVYQASLELIPHKKFTFAKMWILYAQFEIRQKNLSLARRALGTSIGKCPKNKLFKVYIELELQLREFDRCRKLYEKFLEFGPENCTSWIKFAELETILGDIDRARAIYELAISQPRLDMPEVLWKSYIDFEIEQEETERTRNLYRRLLQRTQHVKVWISFAQFELSSGKEGSLTKCRQIYEEANKTMRNCEEKEERLMLLESWRTFEEEFGTASDKERVDKLMPEKVKKRRKVQTDDGSDAGWEEYFDYIFPEDAANQPNLKLLAMAKLWKKQQQEKEDAEHHPDEDVDESES
;
A
#
# COMPACT_ATOMS: atom_id res chain seq x y z
N MET A 1 -16.13 60.82 38.91
CA MET A 1 -15.33 61.97 38.46
C MET A 1 -14.31 61.41 37.46
N THR A 2 -14.59 61.28 36.16
CA THR A 2 -14.95 62.27 35.11
C THR A 2 -13.75 62.97 34.48
N ALA A 3 -13.15 62.31 33.49
CA ALA A 3 -12.61 62.94 32.28
C ALA A 3 -12.82 61.99 31.09
N THR A 4 -13.16 62.54 29.93
CA THR A 4 -13.19 61.88 28.59
C THR A 4 -13.82 60.48 28.48
N VAL A 5 -15.14 60.45 28.33
CA VAL A 5 -15.86 59.46 27.49
C VAL A 5 -16.66 60.25 26.48
N GLU A 6 -16.57 59.87 25.20
CA GLU A 6 -17.37 60.23 24.00
C GLU A 6 -16.43 60.20 22.78
N ASN A 7 -16.81 59.72 21.58
CA ASN A 7 -18.11 59.28 21.07
C ASN A 7 -17.98 57.93 20.32
N LEU A 8 -19.03 57.09 20.32
CA LEU A 8 -19.46 56.25 19.18
C LEU A 8 -20.72 55.41 19.51
N THR A 9 -21.91 56.04 19.51
CA THR A 9 -23.20 55.31 19.50
C THR A 9 -24.31 56.04 18.73
N PHE A 10 -24.81 55.36 17.69
CA PHE A 10 -26.17 55.46 17.11
C PHE A 10 -26.58 56.60 16.16
N GLN A 11 -27.67 56.29 15.44
CA GLN A 11 -28.39 57.00 14.36
C GLN A 11 -27.62 57.09 13.03
N LYS A 12 -28.11 56.64 11.86
CA LYS A 12 -29.44 56.48 11.20
C LYS A 12 -30.00 57.71 10.47
N ASP A 13 -30.12 57.53 9.16
CA ASP A 13 -31.20 57.96 8.24
C ASP A 13 -31.49 59.47 8.09
N THR A 14 -31.16 60.06 6.93
CA THR A 14 -32.13 60.59 5.92
C THR A 14 -31.47 61.46 4.81
N LEU A 15 -32.22 61.68 3.71
CA LEU A 15 -31.95 62.58 2.55
C LEU A 15 -30.81 62.17 1.57
N GLY A 16 -30.98 62.15 0.23
CA GLY A 16 -32.21 62.14 -0.58
C GLY A 16 -32.18 62.97 -1.88
N ASN A 17 -32.13 62.30 -3.05
CA ASN A 17 -32.29 62.83 -4.42
C ASN A 17 -31.16 63.78 -4.92
N ALA A 18 -30.89 63.96 -6.22
CA ALA A 18 -31.54 63.49 -7.46
C ALA A 18 -30.47 63.18 -8.57
N VAL A 19 -30.67 62.21 -9.50
CA VAL A 19 -31.08 62.41 -10.93
C VAL A 19 -30.04 63.18 -11.77
N ASP A 20 -29.50 62.74 -12.92
CA ASP A 20 -29.78 61.65 -13.91
C ASP A 20 -28.44 61.32 -14.67
N LYS A 21 -28.06 60.11 -15.12
CA LYS A 21 -28.64 59.34 -16.25
C LYS A 21 -28.11 57.90 -16.32
N ASN A 22 -29.00 56.97 -16.70
CA ASN A 22 -28.86 55.83 -17.63
C ASN A 22 -27.42 55.42 -18.11
N ARG A 23 -27.03 54.13 -18.20
CA ARG A 23 -27.86 52.90 -18.36
C ARG A 23 -27.08 51.57 -18.19
N ARG A 24 -27.84 50.51 -17.81
CA ARG A 24 -27.61 49.05 -17.97
C ARG A 24 -26.72 48.28 -16.96
N HIS A 25 -27.35 47.24 -16.39
CA HIS A 25 -26.83 45.98 -15.85
C HIS A 25 -25.99 46.00 -14.54
N GLY A 26 -26.69 45.92 -13.39
CA GLY A 26 -26.24 45.06 -12.29
C GLY A 26 -26.61 43.58 -12.58
N SER A 27 -26.34 42.60 -11.71
CA SER A 27 -25.78 42.58 -10.34
C SER A 27 -25.36 41.12 -10.02
N THR A 28 -24.47 40.75 -9.08
CA THR A 28 -23.86 41.44 -7.91
C THR A 28 -22.38 41.04 -7.74
N GLU A 29 -21.56 42.00 -7.29
CA GLU A 29 -20.31 41.98 -6.47
C GLU A 29 -19.23 40.85 -6.53
N PRO A 30 -17.93 41.16 -6.26
CA PRO A 30 -16.80 40.24 -6.48
C PRO A 30 -15.84 40.01 -5.28
N LEU A 31 -14.82 39.17 -5.51
CA LEU A 31 -13.47 39.16 -4.89
C LEU A 31 -13.32 39.01 -3.36
N VAL A 32 -12.80 37.83 -2.96
CA VAL A 32 -11.61 37.72 -2.10
C VAL A 32 -10.65 36.72 -2.75
N LEU A 33 -9.36 37.03 -2.84
CA LEU A 33 -8.37 36.19 -3.55
C LEU A 33 -6.97 36.33 -2.92
N GLY A 34 -6.38 35.20 -2.52
CA GLY A 34 -5.01 35.10 -1.98
C GLY A 34 -4.92 35.26 -0.45
N CYS A 35 -3.96 34.62 0.25
CA CYS A 35 -2.95 33.69 -0.24
C CYS A 35 -2.39 32.76 0.85
N ALA A 36 -1.90 31.59 0.41
CA ALA A 36 -0.87 30.72 1.02
C ALA A 36 -0.95 30.34 2.52
N LEU A 37 -1.12 29.03 2.77
CA LEU A 37 0.02 28.22 3.23
C LEU A 37 -0.24 26.72 3.02
N ASP A 38 0.57 26.09 2.19
CA ASP A 38 0.58 24.64 1.95
C ASP A 38 2.05 24.14 1.95
N ALA A 39 2.23 22.83 2.10
CA ALA A 39 3.50 22.09 2.16
C ALA A 39 4.46 22.40 3.33
N LEU A 40 4.72 21.38 4.15
CA LEU A 40 6.09 20.90 4.42
C LEU A 40 6.08 19.52 5.11
N HIS A 41 6.06 18.45 4.31
CA HIS A 41 6.32 17.09 4.80
C HIS A 41 6.83 16.17 3.67
N ARG A 42 8.09 16.33 3.26
CA ARG A 42 8.83 15.34 2.46
C ARG A 42 10.27 15.19 2.96
N ASN A 43 10.82 13.99 2.79
CA ASN A 43 12.15 13.63 3.26
C ASN A 43 13.25 14.14 2.31
N PRO A 44 14.48 14.40 2.79
CA PRO A 44 15.62 14.61 1.91
C PRO A 44 16.10 13.29 1.30
N CYS A 45 16.25 13.26 -0.02
CA CYS A 45 17.13 12.34 -0.73
C CYS A 45 18.01 13.15 -1.68
N VAL A 46 19.32 12.88 -1.70
CA VAL A 46 20.32 13.61 -2.50
C VAL A 46 20.28 13.15 -3.97
N ALA A 47 20.69 14.01 -4.91
CA ALA A 47 20.61 13.74 -6.35
C ALA A 47 21.93 14.01 -7.10
N ALA A 48 22.48 12.94 -7.69
CA ALA A 48 23.34 12.89 -8.90
C ALA A 48 23.47 11.39 -9.28
N SER A 49 23.20 10.90 -10.50
CA SER A 49 23.83 11.18 -11.81
C SER A 49 25.29 10.67 -11.85
N GLN A 50 25.71 9.73 -12.72
CA GLN A 50 25.06 9.10 -13.89
C GLN A 50 25.73 7.74 -14.28
N HIS A 51 25.01 6.89 -15.03
CA HIS A 51 25.45 5.78 -15.94
C HIS A 51 26.58 4.77 -15.55
N GLY A 52 26.38 3.47 -15.83
CA GLY A 52 27.56 2.54 -15.95
C GLY A 52 27.39 1.01 -15.93
N VAL A 53 26.66 0.40 -16.87
CA VAL A 53 27.02 -0.87 -17.56
C VAL A 53 27.59 -2.08 -16.74
N THR A 54 26.70 -3.05 -16.48
CA THR A 54 26.90 -4.55 -16.50
C THR A 54 27.60 -5.37 -15.39
N HIS A 55 26.98 -6.55 -15.18
CA HIS A 55 27.56 -7.90 -15.00
C HIS A 55 28.23 -8.40 -13.69
N LEU A 56 27.52 -9.37 -13.08
CA LEU A 56 27.98 -10.74 -12.73
C LEU A 56 28.76 -11.03 -11.42
N ILE A 57 28.21 -12.06 -10.73
CA ILE A 57 28.91 -13.25 -10.19
C ILE A 57 29.58 -13.17 -8.79
N ARG A 58 29.15 -14.13 -7.94
CA ARG A 58 29.83 -14.77 -6.78
C ARG A 58 30.32 -13.88 -5.62
N SER A 59 30.38 -14.31 -4.35
CA SER A 59 29.76 -15.39 -3.55
C SER A 59 30.56 -15.51 -2.24
N SER A 60 29.88 -15.95 -1.17
CA SER A 60 30.40 -16.85 -0.13
C SER A 60 31.24 -16.29 1.05
N ARG A 61 31.13 -17.03 2.18
CA ARG A 61 32.11 -17.23 3.28
C ARG A 61 32.26 -16.16 4.39
N THR A 62 31.44 -16.35 5.43
CA THR A 62 31.86 -16.71 6.82
C THR A 62 33.33 -17.16 7.00
N PRO A 63 34.01 -17.03 8.19
CA PRO A 63 33.44 -17.39 9.52
C PRO A 63 34.02 -16.73 10.81
N HIS A 64 33.51 -17.18 11.98
CA HIS A 64 34.09 -17.05 13.35
C HIS A 64 34.18 -15.61 13.94
N SER A 65 34.38 -15.32 15.24
CA SER A 65 34.63 -16.07 16.51
C SER A 65 34.29 -15.12 17.70
N THR A 66 34.00 -15.47 18.98
CA THR A 66 33.60 -16.67 19.78
C THR A 66 33.14 -16.17 21.19
N ARG A 67 32.82 -17.08 22.15
CA ARG A 67 32.49 -16.87 23.60
C ARG A 67 31.09 -16.30 23.94
N CYS A 68 30.53 -16.49 25.15
CA CYS A 68 30.44 -17.66 26.09
C CYS A 68 29.85 -17.19 27.43
N ARG A 69 28.75 -17.80 27.93
CA ARG A 69 28.60 -18.36 29.31
C ARG A 69 27.15 -18.67 29.72
N LYS A 70 26.99 -19.81 30.43
CA LYS A 70 26.04 -20.10 31.55
C LYS A 70 24.52 -20.06 31.26
N GLU A 71 23.66 -20.92 31.83
CA GLU A 71 23.84 -22.23 32.51
C GLU A 71 22.46 -22.96 32.61
N ASP A 72 22.48 -24.25 32.97
CA ASP A 72 21.40 -25.10 33.52
C ASP A 72 20.06 -25.27 32.72
N ALA A 73 19.68 -26.45 32.20
CA ALA A 73 19.24 -27.72 32.83
C ALA A 73 17.71 -27.77 33.10
N GLN A 74 16.96 -28.88 33.00
CA GLN A 74 17.28 -30.33 32.95
C GLN A 74 16.51 -31.11 31.82
N PRO A 75 16.85 -32.40 31.54
CA PRO A 75 16.23 -33.22 30.48
C PRO A 75 15.48 -34.50 30.95
N GLY A 76 14.76 -35.15 30.03
CA GLY A 76 14.42 -36.60 30.11
C GLY A 76 13.14 -37.01 29.38
N HIS A 77 12.87 -38.30 29.07
CA HIS A 77 13.80 -39.40 28.73
C HIS A 77 13.02 -40.57 28.07
N HIS A 78 13.73 -41.44 27.33
CA HIS A 78 13.26 -42.69 26.68
C HIS A 78 12.34 -42.50 25.45
N GLY A 79 12.39 -43.32 24.38
CA GLY A 79 13.18 -44.52 24.08
C GLY A 79 12.32 -45.79 23.92
N ASN A 80 12.66 -46.79 23.10
CA ASN A 80 13.76 -46.91 22.13
C ASN A 80 13.49 -48.09 21.15
N GLY A 81 14.18 -48.13 19.99
CA GLY A 81 14.15 -49.26 19.03
C GLY A 81 13.46 -48.93 17.69
N ALA A 82 14.08 -48.90 16.49
CA ALA A 82 15.05 -49.79 15.80
C ALA A 82 14.36 -50.92 14.99
N ALA A 83 14.64 -51.13 13.69
CA ALA A 83 15.52 -50.40 12.76
C ALA A 83 15.25 -50.71 11.26
N SER A 84 15.90 -49.94 10.38
CA SER A 84 16.72 -50.42 9.23
C SER A 84 16.33 -50.02 7.78
N VAL A 85 17.39 -49.79 6.98
CA VAL A 85 17.52 -49.78 5.49
C VAL A 85 17.00 -48.58 4.64
N MET A 86 17.97 -47.73 4.26
CA MET A 86 18.23 -47.08 2.95
C MET A 86 17.28 -46.05 2.27
N ALA A 87 17.93 -44.90 1.99
CA ALA A 87 18.10 -44.25 0.66
C ALA A 87 17.11 -43.20 0.09
N HIS A 88 17.71 -42.02 -0.14
CA HIS A 88 17.74 -41.25 -1.39
C HIS A 88 16.73 -40.11 -1.69
N ALA A 89 17.34 -39.06 -2.26
CA ALA A 89 16.82 -38.07 -3.20
C ALA A 89 15.92 -36.92 -2.71
N ARG A 90 16.13 -35.76 -3.36
CA ARG A 90 15.34 -34.53 -3.24
C ARG A 90 14.39 -34.42 -4.44
N GLY A 91 13.28 -33.71 -4.23
CA GLY A 91 13.11 -32.44 -4.96
C GLY A 91 12.04 -32.35 -6.05
N GLN A 92 11.10 -31.44 -5.81
CA GLN A 92 10.43 -30.56 -6.78
C GLN A 92 9.63 -31.19 -7.94
N ARG A 93 8.34 -30.83 -7.97
CA ARG A 93 7.65 -30.47 -9.22
C ARG A 93 6.97 -29.13 -9.09
N SER A 94 6.69 -28.52 -10.24
CA SER A 94 6.36 -27.10 -10.40
C SER A 94 4.87 -26.79 -10.34
N VAL A 95 4.58 -25.49 -10.15
CA VAL A 95 3.30 -24.86 -10.50
C VAL A 95 2.90 -25.22 -11.94
N LEU A 96 1.60 -25.39 -12.19
CA LEU A 96 1.03 -25.29 -13.54
C LEU A 96 -0.33 -24.58 -13.51
N GLN A 97 -0.60 -23.87 -14.61
CA GLN A 97 -1.62 -22.82 -14.72
C GLN A 97 -3.03 -23.35 -15.03
N VAL A 98 -4.03 -22.51 -14.74
CA VAL A 98 -5.43 -22.70 -15.16
C VAL A 98 -5.57 -22.48 -16.68
N PRO A 99 -6.42 -23.27 -17.37
CA PRO A 99 -7.10 -22.79 -18.57
C PRO A 99 -8.62 -23.06 -18.58
N LEU A 100 -9.38 -22.02 -18.94
CA LEU A 100 -10.77 -22.04 -19.41
C LEU A 100 -10.95 -20.82 -20.35
N PRO A 101 -11.96 -20.76 -21.26
CA PRO A 101 -12.90 -21.80 -21.69
C PRO A 101 -12.89 -22.01 -23.23
N VAL A 102 -13.81 -22.85 -23.74
CA VAL A 102 -14.09 -23.08 -25.16
C VAL A 102 -15.33 -22.29 -25.60
N PRO A 103 -15.42 -21.80 -26.85
CA PRO A 103 -16.70 -21.64 -27.54
C PRO A 103 -16.82 -22.51 -28.81
N ARG A 104 -18.07 -22.77 -29.22
CA ARG A 104 -18.46 -23.68 -30.32
C ARG A 104 -18.60 -22.95 -31.66
N SER A 105 -18.42 -23.66 -32.78
CA SER A 105 -19.39 -23.67 -33.90
C SER A 105 -19.19 -24.88 -34.82
N CYS A 106 -20.23 -25.19 -35.60
CA CYS A 106 -20.38 -26.42 -36.41
C CYS A 106 -19.73 -26.32 -37.80
N LEU A 107 -19.56 -27.45 -38.50
CA LEU A 107 -20.33 -27.77 -39.72
C LEU A 107 -20.08 -29.20 -40.29
N PHE A 108 -20.90 -29.56 -41.28
CA PHE A 108 -20.89 -30.75 -42.16
C PHE A 108 -19.71 -30.69 -43.18
N SER A 109 -19.35 -31.69 -44.02
CA SER A 109 -19.92 -33.01 -44.38
C SER A 109 -18.86 -33.94 -45.05
N GLU A 110 -19.16 -35.24 -45.04
CA GLU A 110 -18.88 -36.32 -46.02
C GLU A 110 -17.79 -36.22 -47.13
N SER A 111 -16.95 -37.27 -47.17
CA SER A 111 -16.42 -38.02 -48.34
C SER A 111 -15.75 -37.31 -49.54
N PHE A 112 -14.53 -37.78 -49.91
CA PHE A 112 -14.37 -38.65 -51.10
C PHE A 112 -13.06 -39.49 -51.06
N VAL A 113 -12.86 -40.35 -52.07
CA VAL A 113 -11.92 -41.50 -52.04
C VAL A 113 -11.23 -41.72 -53.41
N VAL A 114 -9.93 -42.08 -53.39
CA VAL A 114 -9.15 -42.81 -54.45
C VAL A 114 -8.62 -42.07 -55.72
N SER A 115 -7.29 -41.81 -55.71
CA SER A 115 -6.26 -42.34 -56.65
C SER A 115 -5.93 -41.77 -58.06
N VAL A 116 -4.60 -41.73 -58.34
CA VAL A 116 -3.89 -42.23 -59.58
C VAL A 116 -4.04 -41.39 -60.89
N SER A 117 -2.99 -41.11 -61.70
CA SER A 117 -1.53 -41.33 -61.63
C SER A 117 -0.75 -40.59 -62.75
N SER A 118 0.60 -40.76 -62.80
CA SER A 118 1.47 -40.72 -64.01
C SER A 118 1.76 -39.34 -64.66
N GLN A 119 2.91 -39.05 -65.31
CA GLN A 119 4.26 -39.66 -65.49
C GLN A 119 5.21 -38.57 -66.11
N SER A 120 6.54 -38.67 -66.27
CA SER A 120 7.61 -39.61 -65.85
C SER A 120 9.03 -39.05 -66.12
N ARG A 121 10.01 -39.31 -65.22
CA ARG A 121 11.49 -39.22 -65.45
C ARG A 121 12.03 -37.79 -65.71
N PHE A 122 13.33 -37.45 -65.58
CA PHE A 122 14.61 -38.12 -65.25
C PHE A 122 15.31 -37.27 -64.15
N LEU A 123 16.38 -37.60 -63.39
CA LEU A 123 17.33 -38.71 -63.09
C LEU A 123 17.81 -38.42 -61.62
N ALA A 124 18.64 -39.15 -60.86
CA ALA A 124 19.49 -40.35 -60.98
C ALA A 124 19.31 -41.22 -59.69
N SER A 125 19.67 -42.51 -59.58
CA SER A 125 21.00 -43.16 -59.49
C SER A 125 21.90 -42.65 -58.34
N VAL A 126 22.40 -43.46 -57.39
CA VAL A 126 22.53 -44.95 -57.35
C VAL A 126 21.96 -45.61 -56.07
N ARG A 127 21.22 -46.69 -56.33
CA ARG A 127 20.69 -47.80 -55.50
C ARG A 127 21.36 -48.18 -54.15
N GLY A 128 20.50 -48.50 -53.17
CA GLY A 128 20.40 -49.82 -52.49
C GLY A 128 21.54 -50.29 -51.57
N THR A 129 21.44 -51.37 -50.78
CA THR A 129 20.35 -52.27 -50.29
C THR A 129 20.80 -52.76 -48.88
N GLY A 130 20.06 -53.44 -48.01
CA GLY A 130 18.70 -54.00 -47.96
C GLY A 130 18.66 -55.02 -46.79
N VAL A 131 17.49 -55.27 -46.19
CA VAL A 131 17.37 -56.26 -45.08
C VAL A 131 17.07 -57.65 -45.66
N GLN A 132 17.82 -58.67 -45.23
CA GLN A 132 17.46 -60.08 -45.42
C GLN A 132 17.76 -60.91 -44.17
N ARG A 133 16.92 -61.94 -43.95
CA ARG A 133 17.14 -63.05 -43.02
C ARG A 133 17.10 -64.36 -43.82
N SER A 134 17.75 -65.38 -43.25
CA SER A 134 17.50 -66.83 -43.46
C SER A 134 17.56 -67.40 -44.89
N ALA A 135 18.77 -67.76 -45.31
CA ALA A 135 19.12 -69.11 -45.80
C ALA A 135 20.65 -69.28 -45.62
N ALA A 136 21.23 -70.44 -45.29
CA ALA A 136 20.68 -71.75 -44.91
C ALA A 136 21.46 -72.31 -43.70
N ALA A 137 21.22 -73.58 -43.33
CA ALA A 137 21.98 -74.28 -42.29
C ALA A 137 23.30 -74.89 -42.82
N ASP A 138 24.14 -75.33 -41.88
CA ASP A 138 25.24 -76.31 -42.00
C ASP A 138 26.29 -76.14 -43.12
N MET A 139 27.52 -75.79 -42.72
CA MET A 139 28.73 -76.53 -43.10
C MET A 139 29.98 -76.05 -42.34
N ALA A 140 30.67 -77.03 -41.72
CA ALA A 140 32.12 -77.16 -41.49
C ALA A 140 33.00 -76.01 -40.91
N ALA A 141 34.09 -76.42 -40.27
CA ALA A 141 35.17 -75.55 -39.80
C ALA A 141 36.31 -75.40 -40.85
N SER A 142 37.29 -74.54 -40.53
CA SER A 142 38.39 -74.08 -41.41
C SER A 142 37.94 -73.08 -42.49
N THR A 143 38.77 -72.17 -42.99
CA THR A 143 40.23 -72.00 -42.83
C THR A 143 40.62 -70.65 -42.20
N ALA A 144 41.84 -70.59 -41.65
CA ALA A 144 42.42 -69.34 -41.15
C ALA A 144 43.13 -68.58 -42.29
N ALA A 145 42.80 -67.30 -42.46
CA ALA A 145 43.56 -66.37 -43.31
C ALA A 145 43.61 -64.99 -42.61
N GLY A 146 44.80 -64.56 -42.23
CA GLY A 146 44.98 -63.35 -41.42
C GLY A 146 44.80 -62.05 -42.22
N LYS A 147 43.96 -61.14 -41.74
CA LYS A 147 44.04 -59.70 -42.07
C LYS A 147 44.61 -58.96 -40.86
N GLN A 148 45.69 -58.22 -41.09
CA GLN A 148 46.47 -57.57 -40.04
C GLN A 148 45.61 -56.59 -39.23
N ARG A 149 45.60 -56.75 -37.90
CA ARG A 149 44.95 -55.78 -37.01
C ARG A 149 45.82 -54.53 -36.92
N ILE A 150 45.50 -53.52 -37.73
CA ILE A 150 45.99 -52.15 -37.53
C ILE A 150 45.72 -51.77 -36.06
N PRO A 151 46.72 -51.28 -35.30
CA PRO A 151 46.52 -50.88 -33.91
C PRO A 151 45.39 -49.85 -33.81
N LYS A 152 44.43 -50.09 -32.90
CA LYS A 152 43.41 -49.08 -32.59
C LYS A 152 44.08 -47.92 -31.86
N VAL A 153 44.55 -46.93 -32.63
CA VAL A 153 45.03 -45.64 -32.12
C VAL A 153 44.04 -45.15 -31.08
N ALA A 154 44.53 -44.81 -29.89
CA ALA A 154 43.69 -44.36 -28.79
C ALA A 154 42.97 -43.06 -29.22
N LYS A 155 41.69 -43.16 -29.60
CA LYS A 155 40.88 -42.00 -29.99
C LYS A 155 40.89 -41.01 -28.84
N VAL A 156 41.58 -39.88 -29.04
CA VAL A 156 41.66 -38.78 -28.09
C VAL A 156 40.23 -38.33 -27.81
N LYS A 157 39.74 -38.65 -26.60
CA LYS A 157 38.38 -38.30 -26.19
C LYS A 157 38.34 -36.80 -25.96
N ASN A 158 37.72 -36.05 -26.88
CA ASN A 158 37.53 -34.62 -26.70
C ASN A 158 36.84 -34.36 -25.34
N LYS A 159 37.37 -33.42 -24.57
CA LYS A 159 36.89 -33.01 -23.25
C LYS A 159 36.25 -31.62 -23.23
N ALA A 160 36.09 -31.00 -24.41
CA ALA A 160 35.25 -29.83 -24.57
C ALA A 160 33.84 -30.08 -24.00
N PRO A 161 33.17 -29.04 -23.44
CA PRO A 161 31.80 -29.17 -22.97
C PRO A 161 30.87 -29.58 -24.11
N ALA A 162 29.99 -30.54 -23.85
CA ALA A 162 28.98 -30.95 -24.82
C ALA A 162 27.96 -29.83 -25.04
N GLU A 163 27.67 -29.52 -26.30
CA GLU A 163 26.72 -28.46 -26.70
C GLU A 163 25.29 -28.75 -26.21
N VAL A 164 24.88 -30.02 -26.28
CA VAL A 164 23.65 -30.51 -25.63
C VAL A 164 24.03 -31.21 -24.32
N GLN A 165 23.60 -30.65 -23.20
CA GLN A 165 23.68 -31.30 -21.89
C GLN A 165 22.53 -32.29 -21.74
N ILE A 166 22.83 -33.57 -21.53
CA ILE A 166 21.82 -34.63 -21.40
C ILE A 166 20.99 -34.37 -20.13
N THR A 167 19.71 -34.08 -20.30
CA THR A 167 18.78 -33.84 -19.18
C THR A 167 18.13 -35.13 -18.71
N ALA A 168 17.61 -35.12 -17.47
CA ALA A 168 16.81 -36.24 -16.97
C ALA A 168 15.55 -36.50 -17.83
N GLU A 169 14.98 -35.46 -18.45
CA GLU A 169 13.87 -35.58 -19.40
C GLU A 169 14.27 -36.40 -20.64
N GLN A 170 15.46 -36.14 -21.20
CA GLN A 170 15.95 -36.85 -22.38
C GLN A 170 16.16 -38.35 -22.08
N LEU A 171 16.70 -38.68 -20.90
CA LEU A 171 16.84 -40.07 -20.44
C LEU A 171 15.48 -40.75 -20.23
N LEU A 172 14.50 -40.07 -19.64
CA LEU A 172 13.15 -40.61 -19.45
C LEU A 172 12.40 -40.80 -20.79
N ARG A 173 12.60 -39.91 -21.76
CA ARG A 173 12.11 -40.06 -23.12
C ARG A 173 12.72 -41.31 -23.77
N GLU A 174 14.05 -41.42 -23.80
CA GLU A 174 14.75 -42.57 -24.39
C GLU A 174 14.46 -43.91 -23.67
N ALA A 175 14.15 -43.87 -22.37
CA ALA A 175 13.70 -45.05 -21.63
C ALA A 175 12.28 -45.48 -22.05
N LYS A 176 11.35 -44.52 -22.22
CA LYS A 176 9.99 -44.80 -22.70
C LYS A 176 9.98 -45.38 -24.11
N GLU A 177 10.70 -44.76 -25.05
CA GLU A 177 10.71 -45.16 -26.47
C GLU A 177 11.36 -46.54 -26.74
N ARG A 178 11.89 -47.22 -25.71
CA ARG A 178 12.31 -48.63 -25.82
C ARG A 178 11.18 -49.64 -25.68
N GLU A 179 10.04 -49.25 -25.10
CA GLU A 179 8.79 -50.03 -24.99
C GLU A 179 8.94 -51.51 -24.57
N LEU A 180 9.97 -51.86 -23.77
CA LEU A 180 10.34 -53.25 -23.47
C LEU A 180 9.26 -54.08 -22.75
N GLU A 181 8.32 -53.42 -22.08
CA GLU A 181 7.19 -54.05 -21.38
C GLU A 181 5.91 -54.10 -22.23
N LEU A 182 5.90 -53.46 -23.40
CA LEU A 182 4.74 -53.44 -24.30
C LEU A 182 4.70 -54.75 -25.11
N LEU A 183 3.82 -55.66 -24.69
CA LEU A 183 3.57 -56.89 -25.43
C LEU A 183 3.07 -56.57 -26.85
N PRO A 184 3.57 -57.26 -27.89
CA PRO A 184 3.10 -57.06 -29.26
C PRO A 184 1.61 -57.42 -29.37
N PRO A 185 0.81 -56.68 -30.16
CA PRO A 185 -0.59 -56.99 -30.35
C PRO A 185 -0.76 -58.38 -31.01
N PRO A 186 -1.83 -59.13 -30.68
CA PRO A 186 -2.09 -60.43 -31.29
C PRO A 186 -2.34 -60.28 -32.81
N PRO A 187 -1.96 -61.28 -33.62
CA PRO A 187 -2.18 -61.24 -35.06
C PRO A 187 -3.67 -61.22 -35.39
N GLN A 188 -4.03 -60.55 -36.50
CA GLN A 188 -5.42 -60.44 -36.96
C GLN A 188 -5.89 -61.75 -37.60
N GLN A 189 -6.39 -62.68 -36.79
CA GLN A 189 -7.12 -63.85 -37.27
C GLN A 189 -8.50 -63.42 -37.80
N LYS A 190 -8.84 -63.82 -39.03
CA LYS A 190 -10.21 -63.82 -39.52
C LYS A 190 -10.91 -65.07 -39.01
N ILE A 191 -12.14 -64.95 -38.54
CA ILE A 191 -12.99 -66.06 -38.14
C ILE A 191 -13.78 -66.49 -39.38
N THR A 192 -13.67 -67.74 -39.82
CA THR A 192 -14.42 -68.26 -40.98
C THR A 192 -15.73 -68.92 -40.58
N ASP A 193 -15.69 -69.79 -39.57
CA ASP A 193 -16.76 -70.75 -39.29
C ASP A 193 -17.39 -70.54 -37.91
N GLU A 194 -18.59 -71.10 -37.70
CA GLU A 194 -19.28 -70.99 -36.41
C GLU A 194 -18.55 -71.73 -35.27
N GLU A 195 -17.77 -72.77 -35.59
CA GLU A 195 -16.91 -73.47 -34.62
C GLU A 195 -15.77 -72.56 -34.14
N GLU A 196 -15.06 -71.88 -35.04
CA GLU A 196 -14.05 -70.88 -34.68
C GLU A 196 -14.65 -69.73 -33.87
N LEU A 197 -15.85 -69.27 -34.23
CA LEU A 197 -16.58 -68.24 -33.49
C LEU A 197 -16.96 -68.73 -32.07
N ASN A 198 -17.33 -70.01 -31.94
CA ASN A 198 -17.69 -70.61 -30.66
C ASN A 198 -16.47 -70.87 -29.77
N ASP A 199 -15.32 -71.26 -30.32
CA ASP A 199 -14.06 -71.31 -29.57
C ASP A 199 -13.56 -69.90 -29.18
N TYR A 200 -13.63 -68.90 -30.08
CA TYR A 200 -13.38 -67.51 -29.71
C TYR A 200 -14.27 -67.08 -28.54
N LYS A 201 -15.58 -67.37 -28.62
CA LYS A 201 -16.51 -67.13 -27.52
C LYS A 201 -16.11 -67.89 -26.25
N LEU A 202 -15.71 -69.16 -26.34
CA LEU A 202 -15.28 -69.98 -25.21
C LEU A 202 -14.03 -69.39 -24.53
N ARG A 203 -12.98 -69.07 -25.29
CA ARG A 203 -11.74 -68.44 -24.79
C ARG A 203 -12.04 -67.11 -24.09
N LYS A 204 -12.89 -66.26 -24.68
CA LYS A 204 -13.31 -64.97 -24.09
C LYS A 204 -14.17 -65.14 -22.84
N ARG A 205 -15.21 -66.00 -22.87
CA ARG A 205 -16.08 -66.31 -21.72
C ARG A 205 -15.27 -66.88 -20.56
N LYS A 206 -14.38 -67.85 -20.81
CA LYS A 206 -13.47 -68.40 -19.79
C LYS A 206 -12.60 -67.30 -19.19
N THR A 207 -12.01 -66.43 -20.01
CA THR A 207 -11.21 -65.29 -19.53
C THR A 207 -12.02 -64.37 -18.61
N PHE A 208 -13.26 -64.05 -18.97
CA PHE A 208 -14.13 -63.18 -18.15
C PHE A 208 -14.60 -63.88 -16.87
N GLU A 209 -15.10 -65.12 -16.93
CA GLU A 209 -15.57 -65.87 -15.76
C GLU A 209 -14.41 -66.22 -14.80
N ASP A 210 -13.20 -66.50 -15.29
CA ASP A 210 -12.02 -66.72 -14.44
C ASP A 210 -11.56 -65.41 -13.78
N ASN A 211 -11.65 -64.26 -14.47
CA ASN A 211 -11.40 -62.94 -13.87
C ASN A 211 -12.48 -62.54 -12.85
N ILE A 212 -13.73 -62.93 -13.09
CA ILE A 212 -14.87 -62.79 -12.16
C ILE A 212 -14.70 -63.70 -10.94
N ARG A 213 -14.23 -64.94 -11.11
CA ARG A 213 -13.98 -65.88 -10.01
C ARG A 213 -12.82 -65.41 -9.12
N LYS A 214 -11.78 -64.79 -9.71
CA LYS A 214 -10.69 -64.14 -8.98
C LYS A 214 -11.14 -62.86 -8.27
N ASN A 215 -11.95 -62.03 -8.93
CA ASN A 215 -12.30 -60.68 -8.48
C ASN A 215 -13.82 -60.44 -8.54
N ARG A 216 -14.60 -61.16 -7.70
CA ARG A 216 -16.08 -61.14 -7.68
C ARG A 216 -16.67 -59.74 -7.48
N THR A 217 -16.01 -58.88 -6.70
CA THR A 217 -16.44 -57.52 -6.35
C THR A 217 -16.16 -56.46 -7.42
N VAL A 218 -15.26 -56.71 -8.38
CA VAL A 218 -14.80 -55.67 -9.32
C VAL A 218 -15.80 -55.52 -10.47
N ILE A 219 -16.78 -54.63 -10.31
CA ILE A 219 -17.86 -54.35 -11.28
C ILE A 219 -17.38 -54.06 -12.72
N SER A 220 -16.14 -53.58 -12.91
CA SER A 220 -15.61 -53.34 -14.26
C SER A 220 -15.39 -54.63 -15.06
N ASN A 221 -15.19 -55.78 -14.39
CA ASN A 221 -15.13 -57.09 -15.05
C ASN A 221 -16.52 -57.53 -15.53
N TRP A 222 -17.54 -57.35 -14.68
CA TRP A 222 -18.94 -57.62 -15.00
C TRP A 222 -19.44 -56.77 -16.17
N ILE A 223 -19.21 -55.44 -16.12
CA ILE A 223 -19.62 -54.52 -17.18
C ILE A 223 -18.90 -54.83 -18.50
N LYS A 224 -17.58 -55.09 -18.49
CA LYS A 224 -16.84 -55.47 -19.72
C LYS A 224 -17.32 -56.78 -20.33
N TYR A 225 -17.68 -57.76 -19.49
CA TYR A 225 -18.20 -59.04 -19.97
C TYR A 225 -19.61 -58.88 -20.56
N ALA A 226 -20.51 -58.19 -19.86
CA ALA A 226 -21.87 -57.93 -20.34
C ALA A 226 -21.90 -57.10 -21.63
N GLN A 227 -21.02 -56.10 -21.76
CA GLN A 227 -20.84 -55.31 -22.99
C GLN A 227 -20.27 -56.14 -24.16
N TRP A 228 -19.47 -57.16 -23.87
CA TRP A 228 -18.97 -58.07 -24.91
C TRP A 228 -20.09 -59.02 -25.39
N GLU A 229 -20.92 -59.57 -24.51
CA GLU A 229 -22.12 -60.34 -24.92
C GLU A 229 -23.17 -59.45 -25.62
N GLU A 230 -23.33 -58.18 -25.20
CA GLU A 230 -24.13 -57.16 -25.90
C GLU A 230 -23.63 -56.97 -27.35
N SER A 231 -22.31 -56.88 -27.56
CA SER A 231 -21.73 -56.73 -28.91
C SER A 231 -21.97 -57.94 -29.82
N LEU A 232 -22.19 -59.13 -29.25
CA LEU A 232 -22.56 -60.36 -29.95
C LEU A 232 -24.08 -60.54 -30.11
N LYS A 233 -24.89 -59.59 -29.62
CA LYS A 233 -26.36 -59.65 -29.54
C LYS A 233 -26.91 -60.82 -28.70
N GLU A 234 -26.10 -61.50 -27.90
CA GLU A 234 -26.55 -62.55 -26.96
C GLU A 234 -27.14 -61.91 -25.68
N ILE A 235 -28.14 -61.03 -25.85
CA ILE A 235 -28.68 -60.16 -24.78
C ILE A 235 -29.22 -60.94 -23.57
N GLN A 236 -29.69 -62.18 -23.76
CA GLN A 236 -30.15 -63.02 -22.65
C GLN A 236 -29.00 -63.48 -21.73
N ARG A 237 -27.76 -63.61 -22.25
CA ARG A 237 -26.57 -63.78 -21.41
C ARG A 237 -26.20 -62.47 -20.74
N ALA A 238 -26.23 -61.34 -21.46
CA ALA A 238 -25.95 -60.02 -20.89
C ALA A 238 -26.87 -59.70 -19.69
N ARG A 239 -28.18 -59.98 -19.81
CA ARG A 239 -29.16 -59.93 -18.70
C ARG A 239 -28.72 -60.77 -17.51
N SER A 240 -28.41 -62.05 -17.73
CA SER A 240 -27.94 -62.95 -16.66
C SER A 240 -26.66 -62.44 -15.98
N ILE A 241 -25.73 -61.84 -16.73
CA ILE A 241 -24.50 -61.25 -16.18
C ILE A 241 -24.79 -59.98 -15.37
N TYR A 242 -25.72 -59.13 -15.82
CA TYR A 242 -26.14 -57.93 -15.07
C TYR A 242 -26.87 -58.29 -13.77
N GLU A 243 -27.84 -59.22 -13.79
CA GLU A 243 -28.51 -59.69 -12.57
C GLU A 243 -27.51 -60.37 -11.61
N ARG A 244 -26.64 -61.27 -12.11
CA ARG A 244 -25.54 -61.88 -11.31
C ARG A 244 -24.57 -60.87 -10.71
N ALA A 245 -24.47 -59.66 -11.26
CA ALA A 245 -23.67 -58.56 -10.73
C ALA A 245 -24.44 -57.70 -9.71
N LEU A 246 -25.75 -57.50 -9.93
CA LEU A 246 -26.64 -56.87 -8.95
C LEU A 246 -26.76 -57.73 -7.68
N ASP A 247 -26.70 -59.06 -7.79
CA ASP A 247 -26.55 -59.99 -6.66
C ASP A 247 -25.27 -59.76 -5.82
N VAL A 248 -24.27 -59.03 -6.34
CA VAL A 248 -23.06 -58.63 -5.59
C VAL A 248 -23.21 -57.23 -5.02
N ASP A 249 -23.59 -56.28 -5.86
CA ASP A 249 -23.62 -54.86 -5.55
C ASP A 249 -24.82 -54.19 -6.22
N TYR A 250 -26.01 -54.50 -5.70
CA TYR A 250 -27.26 -53.83 -6.05
C TYR A 250 -27.26 -52.32 -5.73
N ARG A 251 -26.26 -51.82 -4.98
CA ARG A 251 -26.09 -50.39 -4.67
C ARG A 251 -25.33 -49.66 -5.77
N ASN A 252 -24.73 -50.37 -6.72
CA ASN A 252 -23.90 -49.77 -7.75
C ASN A 252 -24.72 -49.03 -8.81
N ILE A 253 -24.75 -47.70 -8.70
CA ILE A 253 -25.46 -46.83 -9.65
C ILE A 253 -25.05 -47.14 -11.10
N THR A 254 -23.75 -47.28 -11.36
CA THR A 254 -23.23 -47.48 -12.72
C THR A 254 -23.69 -48.79 -13.36
N LEU A 255 -23.96 -49.82 -12.55
CA LEU A 255 -24.39 -51.13 -13.02
C LEU A 255 -25.85 -51.11 -13.50
N TRP A 256 -26.75 -50.54 -12.69
CA TRP A 256 -28.13 -50.25 -13.10
C TRP A 256 -28.20 -49.40 -14.37
N LEU A 257 -27.39 -48.33 -14.43
CA LEU A 257 -27.31 -47.47 -15.62
C LEU A 257 -26.93 -48.26 -16.87
N LYS A 258 -25.90 -49.10 -16.81
CA LYS A 258 -25.44 -49.86 -17.99
C LYS A 258 -26.38 -51.00 -18.37
N TYR A 259 -27.07 -51.61 -17.40
CA TYR A 259 -28.09 -52.62 -17.66
C TYR A 259 -29.30 -52.01 -18.40
N ALA A 260 -29.87 -50.92 -17.87
CA ALA A 260 -31.00 -50.24 -18.50
C ALA A 260 -30.62 -49.62 -19.86
N GLU A 261 -29.43 -49.03 -20.00
CA GLU A 261 -28.92 -48.53 -21.29
C GLU A 261 -28.75 -49.65 -22.33
N MET A 262 -28.40 -50.88 -21.92
CA MET A 262 -28.32 -52.04 -22.83
C MET A 262 -29.69 -52.46 -23.35
N GLU A 263 -30.72 -52.55 -22.50
CA GLU A 263 -32.09 -52.85 -22.95
C GLU A 263 -32.66 -51.73 -23.85
N MET A 264 -32.40 -50.46 -23.53
CA MET A 264 -32.85 -49.32 -24.35
C MET A 264 -32.22 -49.34 -25.75
N LYS A 265 -30.90 -49.56 -25.88
CA LYS A 265 -30.23 -49.72 -27.19
C LYS A 265 -30.84 -50.85 -28.02
N ASN A 266 -31.12 -51.98 -27.37
CA ASN A 266 -31.69 -53.18 -28.00
C ASN A 266 -33.22 -53.09 -28.21
N ARG A 267 -33.81 -51.90 -28.04
CA ARG A 267 -35.24 -51.58 -28.23
C ARG A 267 -36.20 -52.35 -27.31
N GLN A 268 -35.70 -52.91 -26.20
CA GLN A 268 -36.46 -53.73 -25.25
C GLN A 268 -37.14 -52.85 -24.20
N VAL A 269 -38.02 -51.95 -24.64
CA VAL A 269 -38.62 -50.88 -23.82
C VAL A 269 -39.27 -51.40 -22.52
N ASN A 270 -40.03 -52.48 -22.59
CA ASN A 270 -40.71 -53.02 -21.39
C ASN A 270 -39.73 -53.66 -20.39
N HIS A 271 -38.60 -54.21 -20.85
CA HIS A 271 -37.54 -54.67 -19.95
C HIS A 271 -36.84 -53.46 -19.30
N ALA A 272 -36.54 -52.41 -20.08
CA ALA A 272 -35.98 -51.16 -19.55
C ALA A 272 -36.89 -50.50 -18.50
N ARG A 273 -38.22 -50.46 -18.73
CA ARG A 273 -39.21 -50.02 -17.73
C ARG A 273 -39.13 -50.80 -16.43
N ASN A 274 -39.15 -52.13 -16.50
CA ASN A 274 -39.08 -52.99 -15.31
C ASN A 274 -37.75 -52.83 -14.55
N ILE A 275 -36.64 -52.57 -15.25
CA ILE A 275 -35.34 -52.27 -14.63
C ILE A 275 -35.35 -50.89 -13.98
N TRP A 276 -35.90 -49.85 -14.63
CA TRP A 276 -35.99 -48.51 -14.04
C TRP A 276 -36.89 -48.49 -12.81
N ASP A 277 -38.05 -49.15 -12.86
CA ASP A 277 -38.97 -49.25 -11.72
C ASP A 277 -38.33 -50.00 -10.53
N ARG A 278 -37.61 -51.10 -10.79
CA ARG A 278 -36.77 -51.76 -9.77
C ARG A 278 -35.66 -50.84 -9.23
N ALA A 279 -35.02 -50.05 -10.08
CA ALA A 279 -33.93 -49.15 -9.68
C ALA A 279 -34.42 -48.00 -8.77
N ILE A 280 -35.54 -47.33 -9.12
CA ILE A 280 -36.13 -46.29 -8.24
C ILE A 280 -36.72 -46.88 -6.96
N THR A 281 -37.25 -48.11 -6.99
CA THR A 281 -37.83 -48.77 -5.81
C THR A 281 -36.74 -49.26 -4.83
N THR A 282 -35.60 -49.75 -5.34
CA THR A 282 -34.48 -50.21 -4.49
C THR A 282 -33.56 -49.07 -4.02
N LEU A 283 -33.46 -47.98 -4.78
CA LEU A 283 -32.55 -46.86 -4.52
C LEU A 283 -33.24 -45.49 -4.78
N PRO A 284 -34.34 -45.16 -4.06
CA PRO A 284 -35.15 -43.97 -4.33
C PRO A 284 -34.42 -42.63 -4.15
N ARG A 285 -33.30 -42.61 -3.41
CA ARG A 285 -32.45 -41.42 -3.24
C ARG A 285 -31.48 -41.16 -4.40
N VAL A 286 -31.44 -42.00 -5.43
CA VAL A 286 -30.54 -41.84 -6.59
C VAL A 286 -31.25 -41.11 -7.73
N ASN A 287 -31.15 -39.77 -7.71
CA ASN A 287 -31.79 -38.88 -8.69
C ASN A 287 -31.46 -39.21 -10.16
N GLN A 288 -30.27 -39.79 -10.43
CA GLN A 288 -29.86 -40.21 -11.78
C GLN A 288 -30.80 -41.24 -12.43
N PHE A 289 -31.47 -42.08 -11.63
CA PHE A 289 -32.44 -43.05 -12.14
C PHE A 289 -33.75 -42.37 -12.51
N TRP A 290 -34.27 -41.52 -11.63
CA TRP A 290 -35.47 -40.72 -11.87
C TRP A 290 -35.33 -39.86 -13.13
N TYR A 291 -34.25 -39.08 -13.27
CA TYR A 291 -33.99 -38.27 -14.46
C TYR A 291 -33.94 -39.10 -15.76
N LYS A 292 -33.33 -40.29 -15.75
CA LYS A 292 -33.25 -41.15 -16.93
C LYS A 292 -34.57 -41.85 -17.24
N TYR A 293 -35.36 -42.19 -16.23
CA TYR A 293 -36.65 -42.86 -16.41
C TYR A 293 -37.73 -41.87 -16.90
N THR A 294 -37.83 -40.66 -16.32
CA THR A 294 -38.74 -39.62 -16.82
C THR A 294 -38.37 -39.20 -18.24
N TYR A 295 -37.08 -39.02 -18.53
CA TYR A 295 -36.59 -38.76 -19.89
C TYR A 295 -36.90 -39.91 -20.87
N MET A 296 -36.82 -41.17 -20.43
CA MET A 296 -37.18 -42.31 -21.28
C MET A 296 -38.68 -42.29 -21.63
N GLU A 297 -39.58 -42.08 -20.65
CA GLU A 297 -41.02 -42.00 -20.94
C GLU A 297 -41.39 -40.76 -21.78
N GLU A 298 -40.72 -39.62 -21.56
CA GLU A 298 -40.87 -38.42 -22.39
C GLU A 298 -40.43 -38.67 -23.85
N MET A 299 -39.27 -39.29 -24.06
CA MET A 299 -38.76 -39.67 -25.39
C MET A 299 -39.59 -40.76 -26.08
N LEU A 300 -40.40 -41.51 -25.33
CA LEU A 300 -41.41 -42.45 -25.84
C LEU A 300 -42.78 -41.80 -26.08
N GLY A 301 -42.93 -40.48 -25.82
CA GLY A 301 -44.18 -39.74 -25.94
C GLY A 301 -45.20 -40.02 -24.82
N ASN A 302 -44.84 -40.80 -23.80
CA ASN A 302 -45.73 -41.19 -22.70
C ASN A 302 -45.78 -40.12 -21.60
N VAL A 303 -46.35 -38.95 -21.93
CA VAL A 303 -46.46 -37.80 -21.01
C VAL A 303 -47.17 -38.17 -19.70
N ALA A 304 -48.19 -39.03 -19.77
CA ALA A 304 -48.92 -39.50 -18.58
C ALA A 304 -48.04 -40.39 -17.67
N GLY A 305 -47.29 -41.32 -18.24
CA GLY A 305 -46.32 -42.13 -17.49
C GLY A 305 -45.19 -41.30 -16.90
N ALA A 306 -44.64 -40.35 -17.67
CA ALA A 306 -43.62 -39.42 -17.16
C ALA A 306 -44.14 -38.61 -15.95
N ARG A 307 -45.38 -38.08 -16.02
CA ARG A 307 -46.06 -37.42 -14.89
C ARG A 307 -46.21 -38.36 -13.68
N GLN A 308 -46.64 -39.60 -13.88
CA GLN A 308 -46.77 -40.58 -12.79
C GLN A 308 -45.42 -40.88 -12.12
N VAL A 309 -44.32 -40.93 -12.88
CA VAL A 309 -42.96 -41.10 -12.34
C VAL A 309 -42.50 -39.84 -11.61
N PHE A 310 -42.80 -38.64 -12.10
CA PHE A 310 -42.53 -37.39 -11.38
C PHE A 310 -43.30 -37.30 -10.06
N GLU A 311 -44.59 -37.64 -10.03
CA GLU A 311 -45.38 -37.64 -8.79
C GLU A 311 -44.84 -38.65 -7.76
N ARG A 312 -44.57 -39.89 -8.17
CA ARG A 312 -43.88 -40.90 -7.35
C ARG A 312 -42.50 -40.44 -6.86
N TRP A 313 -41.84 -39.51 -7.57
CA TRP A 313 -40.57 -38.94 -7.12
C TRP A 313 -40.78 -37.86 -6.07
N MET A 314 -41.78 -36.98 -6.24
CA MET A 314 -42.08 -35.90 -5.30
C MET A 314 -42.58 -36.41 -3.94
N GLU A 315 -43.19 -37.61 -3.89
CA GLU A 315 -43.48 -38.34 -2.64
C GLU A 315 -42.24 -38.51 -1.74
N TRP A 316 -41.04 -38.71 -2.33
CA TRP A 316 -39.79 -38.86 -1.58
C TRP A 316 -39.17 -37.53 -1.12
N GLN A 317 -39.76 -36.39 -1.50
CA GLN A 317 -39.28 -35.05 -1.19
C GLN A 317 -37.81 -34.85 -1.65
N PRO A 318 -37.58 -34.82 -2.98
CA PRO A 318 -36.23 -34.80 -3.57
C PRO A 318 -35.60 -33.40 -3.58
N GLU A 319 -34.35 -33.32 -4.05
CA GLU A 319 -33.55 -32.10 -4.14
C GLU A 319 -34.22 -30.98 -4.97
N GLU A 320 -33.84 -29.72 -4.74
CA GLU A 320 -34.31 -28.55 -5.51
C GLU A 320 -34.33 -28.79 -7.03
N GLN A 321 -33.26 -29.37 -7.58
CA GLN A 321 -33.14 -29.60 -9.03
C GLN A 321 -34.17 -30.61 -9.59
N ALA A 322 -34.68 -31.53 -8.76
CA ALA A 322 -35.73 -32.46 -9.15
C ALA A 322 -37.06 -31.72 -9.40
N TRP A 323 -37.45 -30.85 -8.47
CA TRP A 323 -38.65 -30.01 -8.60
C TRP A 323 -38.55 -29.07 -9.80
N HIS A 324 -37.40 -28.40 -10.00
CA HIS A 324 -37.19 -27.59 -11.21
C HIS A 324 -37.27 -28.44 -12.48
N SER A 325 -36.82 -29.70 -12.48
CA SER A 325 -36.94 -30.55 -13.67
C SER A 325 -38.39 -30.90 -14.02
N TYR A 326 -39.25 -31.08 -13.00
CA TYR A 326 -40.68 -31.34 -13.19
C TYR A 326 -41.43 -30.06 -13.62
N ILE A 327 -41.13 -28.92 -13.00
CA ILE A 327 -41.63 -27.60 -13.42
C ILE A 327 -41.25 -27.33 -14.89
N ASN A 328 -39.97 -27.52 -15.26
CA ASN A 328 -39.53 -27.37 -16.64
C ASN A 328 -40.16 -28.40 -17.60
N PHE A 329 -40.62 -29.56 -17.13
CA PHE A 329 -41.36 -30.54 -17.92
C PHE A 329 -42.78 -30.03 -18.22
N GLU A 330 -43.54 -29.60 -17.22
CA GLU A 330 -44.88 -29.02 -17.47
C GLU A 330 -44.82 -27.75 -18.33
N LEU A 331 -43.77 -26.94 -18.18
CA LEU A 331 -43.56 -25.76 -19.03
C LEU A 331 -43.18 -26.09 -20.49
N ARG A 332 -42.59 -27.27 -20.79
CA ARG A 332 -42.45 -27.74 -22.19
C ARG A 332 -43.81 -28.02 -22.83
N TYR A 333 -44.79 -28.45 -22.03
CA TYR A 333 -46.18 -28.67 -22.47
C TYR A 333 -47.09 -27.43 -22.30
N LYS A 334 -46.56 -26.29 -21.85
CA LYS A 334 -47.27 -25.01 -21.57
C LYS A 334 -48.30 -25.09 -20.44
N GLU A 335 -48.15 -26.05 -19.54
CA GLU A 335 -49.10 -26.36 -18.45
C GLU A 335 -48.82 -25.48 -17.21
N VAL A 336 -48.98 -24.17 -17.38
CA VAL A 336 -48.58 -23.14 -16.39
C VAL A 336 -49.29 -23.32 -15.05
N ASP A 337 -50.57 -23.68 -15.05
CA ASP A 337 -51.33 -23.86 -13.80
C ASP A 337 -50.92 -25.13 -13.03
N ARG A 338 -50.50 -26.20 -13.74
CA ARG A 338 -49.86 -27.37 -13.13
C ARG A 338 -48.48 -27.02 -12.58
N ALA A 339 -47.68 -26.26 -13.32
CA ALA A 339 -46.39 -25.74 -12.84
C ALA A 339 -46.56 -24.89 -11.57
N ARG A 340 -47.61 -24.07 -11.48
CA ARG A 340 -48.00 -23.34 -10.26
C ARG A 340 -48.35 -24.29 -9.10
N THR A 341 -49.17 -25.33 -9.34
CA THR A 341 -49.49 -26.34 -8.32
C THR A 341 -48.25 -27.08 -7.82
N ILE A 342 -47.25 -27.32 -8.68
CA ILE A 342 -45.96 -27.89 -8.29
C ILE A 342 -45.15 -26.88 -7.46
N TYR A 343 -45.13 -25.60 -7.82
CA TYR A 343 -44.51 -24.55 -7.00
C TYR A 343 -45.12 -24.43 -5.61
N GLU A 344 -46.45 -24.48 -5.47
CA GLU A 344 -47.15 -24.45 -4.18
C GLU A 344 -46.76 -25.64 -3.27
N ARG A 345 -46.49 -26.82 -3.84
CA ARG A 345 -45.96 -27.98 -3.10
C ARG A 345 -44.47 -27.82 -2.77
N TYR A 346 -43.71 -27.17 -3.65
CA TYR A 346 -42.26 -26.94 -3.54
C TYR A 346 -41.87 -25.84 -2.54
N ILE A 347 -42.78 -24.90 -2.28
CA ILE A 347 -42.61 -23.74 -1.38
C ILE A 347 -42.16 -24.13 0.03
N LEU A 348 -42.58 -25.29 0.54
CA LEU A 348 -42.47 -25.69 1.95
C LEU A 348 -41.04 -25.87 2.49
N TRP A 349 -40.00 -25.78 1.65
CA TRP A 349 -38.65 -26.28 1.98
C TRP A 349 -37.57 -25.21 2.15
N THR A 350 -37.47 -24.16 1.31
CA THR A 350 -36.41 -23.13 1.47
C THR A 350 -36.83 -21.73 1.01
N ARG A 351 -36.17 -20.70 1.58
CA ARG A 351 -36.33 -19.27 1.23
C ARG A 351 -36.04 -18.98 -0.26
N SER A 352 -35.07 -19.69 -0.86
CA SER A 352 -34.72 -19.51 -2.28
C SER A 352 -35.87 -19.90 -3.21
N ASN A 353 -36.71 -20.87 -2.81
CA ASN A 353 -37.83 -21.38 -3.61
C ASN A 353 -38.89 -20.28 -3.84
N TRP A 354 -39.19 -19.49 -2.80
CA TRP A 354 -40.13 -18.36 -2.89
C TRP A 354 -39.69 -17.31 -3.89
N ILE A 355 -38.41 -16.91 -3.88
CA ILE A 355 -37.86 -15.94 -4.85
C ILE A 355 -37.89 -16.52 -6.27
N LYS A 356 -37.65 -17.83 -6.44
CA LYS A 356 -37.73 -18.51 -7.75
C LYS A 356 -39.18 -18.61 -8.25
N TYR A 357 -40.15 -18.83 -7.36
CA TYR A 357 -41.59 -18.86 -7.68
C TYR A 357 -42.15 -17.48 -8.01
N ALA A 358 -41.82 -16.45 -7.23
CA ALA A 358 -42.23 -15.08 -7.55
C ALA A 358 -41.66 -14.63 -8.91
N ARG A 359 -40.38 -14.90 -9.18
CA ARG A 359 -39.75 -14.71 -10.50
C ARG A 359 -40.33 -15.57 -11.62
N PHE A 360 -41.08 -16.63 -11.31
CA PHE A 360 -41.81 -17.43 -12.29
C PHE A 360 -43.12 -16.74 -12.66
N GLU A 361 -43.93 -16.31 -11.69
CA GLU A 361 -45.16 -15.53 -11.95
C GLU A 361 -44.83 -14.18 -12.62
N GLU A 362 -43.73 -13.51 -12.25
CA GLU A 362 -43.20 -12.32 -12.95
C GLU A 362 -42.94 -12.58 -14.44
N LYS A 363 -42.28 -13.70 -14.79
CA LYS A 363 -41.99 -14.07 -16.19
C LYS A 363 -43.24 -14.38 -17.01
N HIS A 364 -44.30 -14.87 -16.35
CA HIS A 364 -45.61 -15.11 -16.96
C HIS A 364 -46.56 -13.90 -16.86
N ALA A 365 -46.05 -12.73 -16.44
CA ALA A 365 -46.77 -11.47 -16.27
C ALA A 365 -47.96 -11.52 -15.28
N TYR A 366 -48.03 -12.54 -14.42
CA TYR A 366 -49.06 -12.66 -13.38
C TYR A 366 -48.68 -11.86 -12.13
N PHE A 367 -48.45 -10.55 -12.29
CA PHE A 367 -47.96 -9.67 -11.22
C PHE A 367 -48.85 -9.67 -9.95
N ALA A 368 -50.17 -9.81 -10.12
CA ALA A 368 -51.10 -9.96 -9.00
C ALA A 368 -50.94 -11.28 -8.22
N HIS A 369 -50.45 -12.35 -8.86
CA HIS A 369 -50.07 -13.59 -8.17
C HIS A 369 -48.66 -13.45 -7.57
N ALA A 370 -47.69 -12.88 -8.29
CA ALA A 370 -46.36 -12.60 -7.75
C ALA A 370 -46.42 -11.78 -6.45
N ARG A 371 -47.26 -10.74 -6.38
CA ARG A 371 -47.48 -9.95 -5.15
C ARG A 371 -48.05 -10.81 -4.01
N LYS A 372 -49.08 -11.62 -4.27
CA LYS A 372 -49.62 -12.58 -3.28
C LYS A 372 -48.58 -13.61 -2.81
N VAL A 373 -47.64 -14.00 -3.67
CA VAL A 373 -46.53 -14.90 -3.32
C VAL A 373 -45.53 -14.20 -2.42
N TYR A 374 -45.15 -12.95 -2.69
CA TYR A 374 -44.31 -12.16 -1.78
C TYR A 374 -45.01 -11.86 -0.44
N GLU A 375 -46.30 -11.52 -0.45
CA GLU A 375 -47.10 -11.27 0.77
C GLU A 375 -47.20 -12.55 1.63
N ARG A 376 -47.52 -13.70 1.05
CA ARG A 376 -47.47 -15.00 1.74
C ARG A 376 -46.07 -15.40 2.21
N ALA A 377 -45.01 -14.98 1.50
CA ALA A 377 -43.63 -15.27 1.91
C ALA A 377 -43.26 -14.51 3.19
N VAL A 378 -43.56 -13.20 3.26
CA VAL A 378 -43.25 -12.40 4.46
C VAL A 378 -44.15 -12.79 5.65
N GLU A 379 -45.40 -13.19 5.40
CA GLU A 379 -46.27 -13.77 6.42
C GLU A 379 -45.72 -15.11 6.95
N PHE A 380 -45.30 -16.02 6.06
CA PHE A 380 -44.83 -17.36 6.41
C PHE A 380 -43.49 -17.36 7.18
N PHE A 381 -42.56 -16.46 6.88
CA PHE A 381 -41.28 -16.38 7.60
C PHE A 381 -41.35 -15.63 8.93
N GLY A 382 -42.43 -14.89 9.18
CA GLY A 382 -42.69 -14.21 10.46
C GLY A 382 -41.57 -13.26 10.87
N ASP A 383 -41.32 -13.18 12.18
CA ASP A 383 -40.37 -12.25 12.81
C ASP A 383 -39.09 -12.89 13.37
N GLU A 384 -38.93 -14.21 13.29
CA GLU A 384 -37.75 -14.90 13.84
C GLU A 384 -36.65 -15.21 12.80
N HIS A 385 -36.99 -15.32 11.51
CA HIS A 385 -36.08 -15.90 10.51
C HIS A 385 -36.12 -15.21 9.13
N MET A 386 -36.04 -13.88 9.13
CA MET A 386 -35.93 -13.05 7.93
C MET A 386 -34.59 -13.22 7.23
N ASP A 387 -34.63 -13.11 5.90
CA ASP A 387 -33.46 -13.14 5.01
C ASP A 387 -33.56 -11.94 4.08
N GLU A 388 -32.52 -11.11 4.03
CA GLU A 388 -32.57 -9.84 3.31
C GLU A 388 -32.79 -10.02 1.79
N HIS A 389 -32.40 -11.17 1.23
CA HIS A 389 -32.62 -11.52 -0.17
C HIS A 389 -34.10 -11.49 -0.57
N LEU A 390 -35.01 -11.83 0.35
CA LEU A 390 -36.46 -11.80 0.10
C LEU A 390 -36.97 -10.37 -0.02
N TYR A 391 -36.59 -9.50 0.93
CA TYR A 391 -36.97 -8.10 0.92
C TYR A 391 -36.34 -7.34 -0.25
N VAL A 392 -35.09 -7.63 -0.59
CA VAL A 392 -34.42 -7.10 -1.80
C VAL A 392 -35.11 -7.57 -3.09
N ALA A 393 -35.60 -8.81 -3.15
CA ALA A 393 -36.37 -9.29 -4.30
C ALA A 393 -37.75 -8.59 -4.40
N PHE A 394 -38.48 -8.50 -3.28
CA PHE A 394 -39.80 -7.86 -3.23
C PHE A 394 -39.72 -6.36 -3.52
N ALA A 395 -38.72 -5.65 -2.99
CA ALA A 395 -38.46 -4.26 -3.30
C ALA A 395 -38.15 -4.05 -4.79
N LYS A 396 -37.37 -4.94 -5.43
CA LYS A 396 -37.11 -4.90 -6.88
C LYS A 396 -38.34 -5.27 -7.72
N PHE A 397 -39.22 -6.11 -7.20
CA PHE A 397 -40.53 -6.38 -7.83
C PHE A 397 -41.41 -5.12 -7.82
N GLU A 398 -41.60 -4.48 -6.66
CA GLU A 398 -42.42 -3.25 -6.57
C GLU A 398 -41.75 -2.04 -7.26
N GLU A 399 -40.40 -1.99 -7.35
CA GLU A 399 -39.65 -1.05 -8.21
C GLU A 399 -40.06 -1.21 -9.69
N ASN A 400 -40.17 -2.45 -10.18
CA ASN A 400 -40.66 -2.74 -11.54
C ASN A 400 -42.16 -2.40 -11.72
N GLN A 401 -42.97 -2.51 -10.65
CA GLN A 401 -44.38 -2.06 -10.65
C GLN A 401 -44.53 -0.52 -10.51
N LYS A 402 -43.43 0.20 -10.23
CA LYS A 402 -43.36 1.66 -9.99
C LYS A 402 -43.99 2.14 -8.68
N GLU A 403 -44.22 1.25 -7.73
CA GLU A 403 -44.84 1.56 -6.43
C GLU A 403 -43.78 2.07 -5.43
N PHE A 404 -43.16 3.21 -5.73
CA PHE A 404 -41.98 3.73 -5.01
C PHE A 404 -42.22 3.98 -3.51
N GLU A 405 -43.42 4.41 -3.12
CA GLU A 405 -43.79 4.59 -1.71
C GLU A 405 -43.89 3.24 -0.97
N ARG A 406 -44.48 2.22 -1.61
CA ARG A 406 -44.52 0.85 -1.08
C ARG A 406 -43.12 0.26 -0.96
N VAL A 407 -42.21 0.55 -1.89
CA VAL A 407 -40.79 0.17 -1.78
C VAL A 407 -40.11 0.80 -0.56
N ARG A 408 -40.38 2.08 -0.26
CA ARG A 408 -39.88 2.74 0.97
C ARG A 408 -40.41 2.08 2.23
N VAL A 409 -41.70 1.76 2.26
CA VAL A 409 -42.33 1.05 3.39
C VAL A 409 -41.71 -0.34 3.57
N ILE A 410 -41.46 -1.08 2.48
CA ILE A 410 -40.79 -2.40 2.51
C ILE A 410 -39.36 -2.28 3.06
N TYR A 411 -38.55 -1.33 2.58
CA TYR A 411 -37.18 -1.15 3.08
C TYR A 411 -37.16 -0.71 4.55
N LYS A 412 -38.05 0.20 4.98
CA LYS A 412 -38.15 0.60 6.39
C LYS A 412 -38.58 -0.58 7.27
N TYR A 413 -39.66 -1.28 6.90
CA TYR A 413 -40.16 -2.45 7.62
C TYR A 413 -39.09 -3.54 7.78
N ALA A 414 -38.29 -3.78 6.74
CA ALA A 414 -37.17 -4.70 6.77
C ALA A 414 -36.04 -4.21 7.70
N LEU A 415 -35.67 -2.92 7.65
CA LEU A 415 -34.63 -2.32 8.51
C LEU A 415 -35.03 -2.21 9.99
N ASP A 416 -36.32 -2.06 10.29
CA ASP A 416 -36.86 -2.00 11.66
C ASP A 416 -36.91 -3.39 12.32
N ARG A 417 -36.85 -4.50 11.55
CA ARG A 417 -37.02 -5.88 12.04
C ARG A 417 -35.81 -6.79 11.82
N ILE A 418 -34.97 -6.55 10.81
CA ILE A 418 -33.76 -7.35 10.56
C ILE A 418 -32.61 -6.85 11.45
N SER A 419 -31.76 -7.76 11.92
CA SER A 419 -30.52 -7.40 12.61
C SER A 419 -29.67 -6.47 11.75
N LYS A 420 -29.17 -5.36 12.34
CA LYS A 420 -28.41 -4.34 11.60
C LYS A 420 -27.12 -4.88 10.98
N GLN A 421 -26.62 -6.02 11.46
CA GLN A 421 -25.44 -6.71 10.94
C GLN A 421 -25.75 -7.46 9.64
N ASP A 422 -26.92 -8.10 9.56
CA ASP A 422 -27.36 -8.88 8.39
C ASP A 422 -27.90 -7.99 7.25
N ALA A 423 -28.33 -6.77 7.57
CA ALA A 423 -28.94 -5.82 6.62
C ALA A 423 -27.93 -5.09 5.68
N GLN A 424 -26.69 -5.56 5.53
CA GLN A 424 -25.64 -4.78 4.84
C GLN A 424 -25.88 -4.66 3.32
N GLU A 425 -26.38 -5.70 2.66
CA GLU A 425 -26.79 -5.62 1.25
C GLU A 425 -28.18 -4.94 1.10
N LEU A 426 -29.03 -4.96 2.12
CA LEU A 426 -30.31 -4.25 2.16
C LEU A 426 -30.04 -2.73 2.17
N PHE A 427 -29.15 -2.25 3.05
CA PHE A 427 -28.65 -0.87 3.03
C PHE A 427 -27.98 -0.50 1.70
N LYS A 428 -27.31 -1.44 1.02
CA LYS A 428 -26.69 -1.22 -0.30
C LYS A 428 -27.76 -1.08 -1.39
N ASN A 429 -28.76 -1.95 -1.41
CA ASN A 429 -29.86 -1.90 -2.37
C ASN A 429 -30.77 -0.68 -2.11
N TYR A 430 -31.04 -0.32 -0.85
CA TYR A 430 -31.82 0.86 -0.48
C TYR A 430 -31.10 2.17 -0.84
N THR A 431 -29.79 2.28 -0.58
CA THR A 431 -29.00 3.44 -1.05
C THR A 431 -28.82 3.48 -2.58
N ILE A 432 -29.01 2.38 -3.30
CA ILE A 432 -29.12 2.38 -4.77
C ILE A 432 -30.52 2.82 -5.21
N PHE A 433 -31.58 2.39 -4.52
CA PHE A 433 -32.97 2.77 -4.80
C PHE A 433 -33.18 4.28 -4.62
N GLU A 434 -32.82 4.86 -3.48
CA GLU A 434 -32.98 6.31 -3.27
C GLU A 434 -32.03 7.14 -4.16
N LYS A 435 -30.88 6.60 -4.60
CA LYS A 435 -30.07 7.26 -5.64
C LYS A 435 -30.71 7.28 -7.03
N LYS A 436 -31.72 6.44 -7.30
CA LYS A 436 -32.50 6.44 -8.55
C LYS A 436 -33.78 7.28 -8.44
N PHE A 437 -34.46 7.24 -7.29
CA PHE A 437 -35.85 7.71 -7.12
C PHE A 437 -36.07 8.59 -5.87
N GLY A 438 -35.00 8.99 -5.19
CA GLY A 438 -35.03 9.64 -3.89
C GLY A 438 -34.81 11.15 -3.90
N ASP A 439 -35.42 11.81 -2.93
CA ASP A 439 -35.12 13.19 -2.58
C ASP A 439 -33.77 13.27 -1.86
N ARG A 440 -33.03 14.36 -2.14
CA ARG A 440 -31.67 14.57 -1.61
C ARG A 440 -31.56 14.41 -0.08
N ARG A 441 -32.57 14.87 0.67
CA ARG A 441 -32.60 14.78 2.14
C ARG A 441 -32.69 13.33 2.62
N GLY A 442 -33.63 12.55 2.10
CA GLY A 442 -33.74 11.13 2.45
C GLY A 442 -32.47 10.33 2.09
N ILE A 443 -31.82 10.66 0.97
CA ILE A 443 -30.51 10.10 0.62
C ILE A 443 -29.45 10.46 1.68
N GLU A 444 -29.42 11.70 2.16
CA GLU A 444 -28.49 12.17 3.19
C GLU A 444 -28.75 11.46 4.54
N ASP A 445 -30.01 11.37 5.00
CA ASP A 445 -30.42 10.70 6.25
C ASP A 445 -30.03 9.19 6.27
N ILE A 446 -30.24 8.49 5.15
CA ILE A 446 -29.90 7.07 5.00
C ILE A 446 -28.38 6.85 4.93
N ILE A 447 -27.63 7.82 4.38
CA ILE A 447 -26.17 7.79 4.38
C ILE A 447 -25.61 8.08 5.79
N VAL A 448 -26.21 9.00 6.55
CA VAL A 448 -25.82 9.30 7.94
C VAL A 448 -26.07 8.07 8.82
N SER A 449 -27.27 7.53 8.85
CA SER A 449 -27.60 6.31 9.63
C SER A 449 -26.74 5.10 9.26
N LYS A 450 -26.45 4.87 7.97
CA LYS A 450 -25.52 3.83 7.54
C LYS A 450 -24.08 4.07 8.05
N ARG A 451 -23.55 5.29 7.92
CA ARG A 451 -22.21 5.64 8.43
C ARG A 451 -22.14 5.52 9.95
N ARG A 452 -23.18 5.95 10.67
CA ARG A 452 -23.30 5.86 12.14
C ARG A 452 -23.16 4.41 12.59
N PHE A 453 -23.80 3.48 11.90
CA PHE A 453 -23.63 2.04 12.15
C PHE A 453 -22.22 1.53 11.82
N GLN A 454 -21.67 1.86 10.64
CA GLN A 454 -20.33 1.42 10.23
C GLN A 454 -19.25 1.87 11.22
N TYR A 455 -19.26 3.14 11.63
CA TYR A 455 -18.31 3.65 12.61
C TYR A 455 -18.54 3.06 14.01
N GLU A 456 -19.78 2.74 14.39
CA GLU A 456 -20.06 2.07 15.66
C GLU A 456 -19.53 0.60 15.67
N GLU A 457 -19.59 -0.10 14.54
CA GLU A 457 -18.95 -1.42 14.39
C GLU A 457 -17.41 -1.32 14.39
N GLU A 458 -16.83 -0.35 13.67
CA GLU A 458 -15.38 -0.10 13.68
C GLU A 458 -14.86 0.23 15.08
N VAL A 459 -15.62 1.01 15.85
CA VAL A 459 -15.36 1.35 17.25
C VAL A 459 -15.48 0.12 18.17
N LYS A 460 -16.50 -0.72 17.99
CA LYS A 460 -16.64 -1.97 18.78
C LYS A 460 -15.53 -2.97 18.47
N ALA A 461 -15.12 -3.08 17.21
CA ALA A 461 -14.04 -3.98 16.79
C ALA A 461 -12.65 -3.46 17.19
N ASN A 462 -12.42 -2.14 17.14
CA ASN A 462 -11.14 -1.52 17.46
C ASN A 462 -11.30 -0.27 18.36
N PRO A 463 -11.57 -0.43 19.68
CA PRO A 463 -11.82 0.70 20.57
C PRO A 463 -10.65 1.71 20.69
N HIS A 464 -9.43 1.29 20.36
CA HIS A 464 -8.23 2.15 20.33
C HIS A 464 -8.00 2.87 18.98
N ASN A 465 -8.88 2.71 17.98
CA ASN A 465 -8.80 3.45 16.73
C ASN A 465 -9.39 4.86 16.87
N TYR A 466 -8.59 5.79 17.38
CA TYR A 466 -9.00 7.20 17.57
C TYR A 466 -9.43 7.90 16.27
N ASP A 467 -9.07 7.40 15.09
CA ASP A 467 -9.48 8.01 13.82
C ASP A 467 -10.92 7.66 13.45
N ALA A 468 -11.36 6.41 13.70
CA ALA A 468 -12.78 6.05 13.62
C ALA A 468 -13.63 6.85 14.62
N TRP A 469 -13.14 7.06 15.85
CA TRP A 469 -13.80 7.95 16.82
C TRP A 469 -13.90 9.39 16.31
N PHE A 470 -12.87 9.94 15.65
CA PHE A 470 -12.92 11.30 15.08
C PHE A 470 -13.89 11.44 13.91
N ASP A 471 -14.08 10.40 13.09
CA ASP A 471 -15.08 10.42 12.00
C ASP A 471 -16.51 10.17 12.53
N TYR A 472 -16.66 9.29 13.53
CA TYR A 472 -17.92 9.05 14.25
C TYR A 472 -18.43 10.31 14.94
N LEU A 473 -17.55 11.01 15.68
CA LEU A 473 -17.91 12.22 16.40
C LEU A 473 -18.37 13.34 15.46
N ARG A 474 -17.63 13.61 14.37
CA ARG A 474 -18.04 14.60 13.36
C ARG A 474 -19.37 14.26 12.67
N LEU A 475 -19.75 13.00 12.62
CA LEU A 475 -21.06 12.58 12.13
C LEU A 475 -22.17 12.87 13.17
N VAL A 476 -21.96 12.50 14.43
CA VAL A 476 -22.95 12.69 15.51
C VAL A 476 -23.09 14.18 15.89
N GLU A 477 -22.01 14.95 15.80
CA GLU A 477 -21.98 16.42 15.89
C GLU A 477 -22.89 17.07 14.82
N SER A 478 -22.95 16.50 13.60
CA SER A 478 -23.88 16.95 12.55
C SER A 478 -25.33 16.45 12.71
N ASP A 479 -25.57 15.43 13.56
CA ASP A 479 -26.89 14.82 13.85
C ASP A 479 -27.64 15.58 14.99
N ALA A 480 -26.97 16.56 15.63
CA ALA A 480 -27.54 17.61 16.47
C ALA A 480 -28.30 17.22 17.76
N GLU A 481 -27.98 16.07 18.38
CA GLU A 481 -28.48 15.70 19.72
C GLU A 481 -27.35 15.76 20.77
N ALA A 482 -27.32 16.82 21.59
CA ALA A 482 -26.19 17.11 22.49
C ALA A 482 -25.94 16.04 23.57
N GLU A 483 -26.97 15.30 23.99
CA GLU A 483 -26.82 14.20 24.96
C GLU A 483 -26.19 12.95 24.30
N ALA A 484 -26.58 12.62 23.07
CA ALA A 484 -25.94 11.56 22.28
C ALA A 484 -24.49 11.91 21.93
N VAL A 485 -24.19 13.17 21.57
CA VAL A 485 -22.81 13.64 21.34
C VAL A 485 -21.97 13.46 22.61
N ARG A 486 -22.50 13.81 23.79
CA ARG A 486 -21.83 13.61 25.08
C ARG A 486 -21.58 12.13 25.40
N GLU A 487 -22.57 11.25 25.23
CA GLU A 487 -22.40 9.81 25.45
C GLU A 487 -21.26 9.24 24.57
N VAL A 488 -21.18 9.67 23.30
CA VAL A 488 -20.12 9.27 22.38
C VAL A 488 -18.75 9.82 22.80
N TYR A 489 -18.66 11.09 23.22
CA TYR A 489 -17.42 11.66 23.76
C TYR A 489 -16.95 10.93 25.03
N GLU A 490 -17.84 10.63 25.97
CA GLU A 490 -17.51 9.92 27.22
C GLU A 490 -17.07 8.48 26.95
N ARG A 491 -17.75 7.76 26.04
CA ARG A 491 -17.34 6.44 25.56
C ARG A 491 -15.99 6.47 24.83
N ALA A 492 -15.70 7.51 24.05
CA ALA A 492 -14.40 7.69 23.40
C ALA A 492 -13.28 7.96 24.44
N ILE A 493 -13.58 8.77 25.46
CA ILE A 493 -12.64 9.15 26.53
C ILE A 493 -12.27 7.96 27.42
N ALA A 494 -13.21 7.06 27.70
CA ALA A 494 -12.96 5.84 28.48
C ALA A 494 -11.86 4.94 27.87
N ASN A 495 -11.62 5.03 26.57
CA ASN A 495 -10.63 4.23 25.84
C ASN A 495 -9.21 4.84 25.92
N VAL A 496 -8.69 4.94 27.14
CA VAL A 496 -7.34 5.46 27.46
C VAL A 496 -6.25 4.67 26.71
N PRO A 497 -5.24 5.31 26.07
CA PRO A 497 -4.19 4.60 25.37
C PRO A 497 -3.32 3.77 26.33
N PRO A 498 -3.20 2.43 26.15
CA PRO A 498 -2.47 1.57 27.09
C PRO A 498 -0.95 1.82 27.08
N ILE A 499 -0.41 2.27 25.93
CA ILE A 499 1.02 2.61 25.79
C ILE A 499 1.22 4.08 26.16
N GLN A 500 2.09 4.34 27.15
CA GLN A 500 2.39 5.70 27.64
C GLN A 500 3.40 6.45 26.75
N GLU A 501 3.24 6.33 25.43
CA GLU A 501 4.05 7.01 24.42
C GLU A 501 3.37 8.28 23.89
N LYS A 502 4.15 9.35 23.82
CA LYS A 502 3.75 10.66 23.28
C LYS A 502 3.16 10.62 21.86
N ARG A 503 3.44 9.58 21.05
CA ARG A 503 2.86 9.43 19.70
C ARG A 503 1.36 9.10 19.77
N HIS A 504 0.97 8.11 20.58
CA HIS A 504 -0.41 7.65 20.68
C HIS A 504 -1.27 8.65 21.46
N TRP A 505 -0.71 9.22 22.54
CA TRP A 505 -1.36 10.25 23.34
C TRP A 505 -1.64 11.57 22.60
N LYS A 506 -0.98 11.84 21.46
CA LYS A 506 -1.34 13.00 20.61
C LYS A 506 -2.79 12.94 20.14
N ARG A 507 -3.23 11.83 19.54
CA ARG A 507 -4.60 11.70 19.00
C ARG A 507 -5.62 11.74 20.13
N TYR A 508 -5.38 10.99 21.20
CA TYR A 508 -6.25 11.00 22.39
C TYR A 508 -6.37 12.38 23.06
N ILE A 509 -5.32 13.20 23.08
CA ILE A 509 -5.44 14.59 23.59
C ILE A 509 -6.16 15.52 22.61
N TYR A 510 -6.13 15.25 21.30
CA TYR A 510 -7.00 15.96 20.36
C TYR A 510 -8.49 15.62 20.54
N LEU A 511 -8.82 14.38 20.94
CA LEU A 511 -10.19 14.01 21.34
C LEU A 511 -10.68 14.87 22.53
N TRP A 512 -9.86 15.00 23.58
CA TRP A 512 -10.16 15.88 24.73
C TRP A 512 -10.25 17.37 24.36
N ILE A 513 -9.42 17.85 23.42
CA ILE A 513 -9.50 19.23 22.92
C ILE A 513 -10.80 19.44 22.14
N ASN A 514 -11.21 18.50 21.30
CA ASN A 514 -12.47 18.59 20.57
C ASN A 514 -13.66 18.59 21.53
N TYR A 515 -13.68 17.71 22.54
CA TYR A 515 -14.77 17.70 23.53
C TYR A 515 -14.87 19.02 24.30
N ALA A 516 -13.74 19.60 24.72
CA ALA A 516 -13.71 20.89 25.40
C ALA A 516 -14.12 22.08 24.49
N LEU A 517 -13.83 22.00 23.18
CA LEU A 517 -14.30 23.01 22.21
C LEU A 517 -15.80 22.86 21.90
N TYR A 518 -16.32 21.63 21.85
CA TYR A 518 -17.74 21.33 21.68
C TYR A 518 -18.58 21.88 22.84
N GLU A 519 -18.19 21.58 24.09
CA GLU A 519 -18.89 22.09 25.28
C GLU A 519 -18.77 23.62 25.42
N GLU A 520 -17.68 24.24 24.92
CA GLU A 520 -17.48 25.69 24.96
C GLU A 520 -18.28 26.44 23.87
N LEU A 521 -18.30 25.94 22.62
CA LEU A 521 -18.85 26.66 21.47
C LEU A 521 -20.32 26.31 21.19
N GLU A 522 -20.69 25.03 21.29
CA GLU A 522 -22.02 24.54 20.90
C GLU A 522 -22.94 24.46 22.11
N ALA A 523 -22.56 23.67 23.12
CA ALA A 523 -23.36 23.51 24.34
C ALA A 523 -23.29 24.73 25.28
N LYS A 524 -22.20 25.50 25.21
CA LYS A 524 -21.94 26.75 25.96
C LYS A 524 -21.99 26.58 27.48
N ASP A 525 -21.55 25.43 27.98
CA ASP A 525 -21.49 25.11 29.41
C ASP A 525 -20.07 25.39 29.96
N PRO A 526 -19.86 26.51 30.68
CA PRO A 526 -18.54 26.85 31.22
C PRO A 526 -18.15 26.03 32.45
N GLU A 527 -19.09 25.33 33.09
CA GLU A 527 -18.81 24.52 34.28
C GLU A 527 -18.41 23.09 33.89
N ARG A 528 -19.14 22.46 32.97
CA ARG A 528 -18.73 21.17 32.39
C ARG A 528 -17.45 21.31 31.58
N THR A 529 -17.27 22.38 30.79
CA THR A 529 -15.99 22.65 30.10
C THR A 529 -14.80 22.70 31.07
N ARG A 530 -14.97 23.34 32.25
CA ARG A 530 -13.94 23.36 33.30
C ARG A 530 -13.65 21.96 33.85
N GLN A 531 -14.68 21.14 34.10
CA GLN A 531 -14.51 19.74 34.55
C GLN A 531 -13.78 18.90 33.49
N VAL A 532 -14.10 19.06 32.21
CA VAL A 532 -13.44 18.39 31.08
C VAL A 532 -11.95 18.75 31.02
N TYR A 533 -11.60 20.04 31.12
CA TYR A 533 -10.20 20.44 31.20
C TYR A 533 -9.50 19.84 32.44
N GLN A 534 -10.13 19.86 33.62
CA GLN A 534 -9.55 19.32 34.84
C GLN A 534 -9.30 17.81 34.77
N ALA A 535 -10.30 17.01 34.37
CA ALA A 535 -10.17 15.57 34.19
C ALA A 535 -9.07 15.20 33.18
N SER A 536 -8.97 15.93 32.06
CA SER A 536 -7.88 15.74 31.09
C SER A 536 -6.49 16.00 31.70
N LEU A 537 -6.39 16.98 32.61
CA LEU A 537 -5.14 17.38 33.26
C LEU A 537 -4.76 16.50 34.45
N GLU A 538 -5.69 15.72 35.00
CA GLU A 538 -5.41 14.66 35.97
C GLU A 538 -4.97 13.36 35.29
N LEU A 539 -5.62 13.00 34.18
CA LEU A 539 -5.39 11.74 33.46
C LEU A 539 -4.08 11.73 32.64
N ILE A 540 -3.52 12.89 32.28
CA ILE A 540 -2.22 12.99 31.57
C ILE A 540 -1.03 12.67 32.49
N PRO A 541 -0.17 11.67 32.17
CA PRO A 541 1.04 11.34 32.91
C PRO A 541 2.19 12.37 32.74
N HIS A 542 2.03 13.58 33.31
CA HIS A 542 2.98 14.71 33.21
C HIS A 542 4.44 14.34 33.51
N LYS A 543 4.69 13.34 34.38
CA LYS A 543 6.04 12.85 34.72
C LYS A 543 6.78 12.16 33.56
N LYS A 544 6.07 11.63 32.55
CA LYS A 544 6.65 10.89 31.41
C LYS A 544 6.64 11.69 30.11
N PHE A 545 5.60 12.51 29.90
CA PHE A 545 5.53 13.44 28.77
C PHE A 545 4.64 14.62 29.12
N THR A 546 4.92 15.78 28.52
CA THR A 546 4.27 17.06 28.88
C THR A 546 3.61 17.73 27.68
N PHE A 547 2.30 17.95 27.76
CA PHE A 547 1.47 18.54 26.69
C PHE A 547 1.08 20.00 26.98
N ALA A 548 2.01 20.91 26.70
CA ALA A 548 1.83 22.35 26.92
C ALA A 548 0.58 22.96 26.25
N LYS A 549 0.11 22.41 25.12
CA LYS A 549 -1.07 22.93 24.41
C LYS A 549 -2.34 22.88 25.27
N MET A 550 -2.52 21.83 26.10
CA MET A 550 -3.73 21.69 26.93
C MET A 550 -3.76 22.72 28.06
N TRP A 551 -2.61 22.93 28.72
CA TRP A 551 -2.44 23.98 29.74
C TRP A 551 -2.67 25.40 29.18
N ILE A 552 -2.22 25.67 27.95
CA ILE A 552 -2.46 26.96 27.27
C ILE A 552 -3.95 27.13 26.96
N LEU A 553 -4.62 26.10 26.42
CA LEU A 553 -6.05 26.17 26.11
C LEU A 553 -6.92 26.36 27.36
N TYR A 554 -6.63 25.65 28.45
CA TYR A 554 -7.33 25.83 29.74
C TYR A 554 -7.12 27.24 30.33
N ALA A 555 -5.90 27.78 30.25
CA ALA A 555 -5.62 29.15 30.68
C ALA A 555 -6.37 30.18 29.80
N GLN A 556 -6.38 29.99 28.48
CA GLN A 556 -7.13 30.85 27.54
C GLN A 556 -8.65 30.76 27.74
N PHE A 557 -9.18 29.59 28.09
CA PHE A 557 -10.57 29.40 28.50
C PHE A 557 -10.90 30.22 29.76
N GLU A 558 -10.14 30.08 30.85
CA GLU A 558 -10.40 30.87 32.07
C GLU A 558 -10.18 32.38 31.86
N ILE A 559 -9.32 32.80 30.92
CA ILE A 559 -9.23 34.21 30.48
C ILE A 559 -10.51 34.67 29.78
N ARG A 560 -11.10 33.87 28.88
CA ARG A 560 -12.40 34.17 28.26
C ARG A 560 -13.53 34.25 29.30
N GLN A 561 -13.49 33.38 30.31
CA GLN A 561 -14.37 33.43 31.49
C GLN A 561 -13.98 34.49 32.53
N LYS A 562 -13.01 35.37 32.24
CA LYS A 562 -12.50 36.47 33.09
C LYS A 562 -11.87 36.05 34.43
N ASN A 563 -11.66 34.76 34.66
CA ASN A 563 -11.10 34.18 35.88
C ASN A 563 -9.56 34.24 35.92
N LEU A 564 -9.01 35.45 35.95
CA LEU A 564 -7.55 35.68 36.00
C LEU A 564 -6.84 34.91 37.13
N SER A 565 -7.52 34.70 38.27
CA SER A 565 -6.99 33.94 39.40
C SER A 565 -6.83 32.45 39.10
N LEU A 566 -7.76 31.83 38.35
CA LEU A 566 -7.66 30.44 37.94
C LEU A 566 -6.69 30.28 36.77
N ALA A 567 -6.66 31.20 35.81
CA ALA A 567 -5.67 31.21 34.73
C ALA A 567 -4.23 31.29 35.28
N ARG A 568 -3.95 32.18 36.25
CA ARG A 568 -2.66 32.28 36.95
C ARG A 568 -2.31 30.98 37.70
N ARG A 569 -3.27 30.32 38.37
CA ARG A 569 -3.05 29.00 39.01
C ARG A 569 -2.78 27.89 37.98
N ALA A 570 -3.51 27.86 36.86
CA ALA A 570 -3.32 26.89 35.79
C ALA A 570 -1.92 27.01 35.16
N LEU A 571 -1.49 28.23 34.83
CA LEU A 571 -0.15 28.46 34.28
C LEU A 571 0.95 28.18 35.31
N GLY A 572 0.79 28.61 36.57
CA GLY A 572 1.75 28.31 37.65
C GLY A 572 1.91 26.80 37.92
N THR A 573 0.80 26.05 38.00
CA THR A 573 0.84 24.59 38.16
C THR A 573 1.35 23.88 36.89
N SER A 574 1.11 24.43 35.70
CA SER A 574 1.73 23.93 34.46
C SER A 574 3.24 24.06 34.47
N ILE A 575 3.80 25.16 35.00
CA ILE A 575 5.26 25.32 35.12
C ILE A 575 5.82 24.34 36.15
N GLY A 576 5.18 24.22 37.32
CA GLY A 576 5.62 23.29 38.37
C GLY A 576 5.53 21.79 37.99
N LYS A 577 4.59 21.41 37.13
CA LYS A 577 4.46 20.02 36.61
C LYS A 577 5.19 19.78 35.29
N CYS A 578 5.39 20.81 34.47
CA CYS A 578 5.75 20.69 33.05
C CYS A 578 6.58 21.89 32.53
N PRO A 579 7.74 22.22 33.12
CA PRO A 579 8.50 23.40 32.72
C PRO A 579 8.92 23.33 31.26
N LYS A 580 8.50 24.34 30.47
CA LYS A 580 8.74 24.46 29.02
C LYS A 580 8.72 25.92 28.58
N ASN A 581 9.66 26.29 27.71
CA ASN A 581 9.88 27.64 27.20
C ASN A 581 8.60 28.27 26.59
N LYS A 582 7.73 27.46 25.97
CA LYS A 582 6.43 27.92 25.43
C LYS A 582 5.39 28.28 26.51
N LEU A 583 5.41 27.62 27.67
CA LEU A 583 4.53 27.96 28.80
C LEU A 583 5.02 29.22 29.52
N PHE A 584 6.34 29.35 29.72
CA PHE A 584 6.95 30.59 30.20
C PHE A 584 6.62 31.77 29.30
N LYS A 585 6.81 31.67 27.96
CA LYS A 585 6.43 32.75 27.03
C LYS A 585 4.98 33.16 27.18
N VAL A 586 4.03 32.21 27.12
CA VAL A 586 2.59 32.53 27.19
C VAL A 586 2.20 33.15 28.55
N TYR A 587 2.81 32.74 29.66
CA TYR A 587 2.51 33.35 30.96
C TYR A 587 3.14 34.73 31.13
N ILE A 588 4.37 34.94 30.64
CA ILE A 588 4.99 36.28 30.60
C ILE A 588 4.20 37.22 29.68
N GLU A 589 3.76 36.75 28.51
CA GLU A 589 2.93 37.50 27.57
C GLU A 589 1.57 37.89 28.18
N LEU A 590 0.98 37.04 29.02
CA LEU A 590 -0.22 37.35 29.82
C LEU A 590 0.05 38.40 30.91
N GLU A 591 1.07 38.21 31.75
CA GLU A 591 1.36 39.17 32.84
C GLU A 591 1.85 40.53 32.29
N LEU A 592 2.46 40.55 31.09
CA LEU A 592 2.81 41.75 30.35
C LEU A 592 1.56 42.49 29.82
N GLN A 593 0.57 41.78 29.28
CA GLN A 593 -0.73 42.35 28.92
C GLN A 593 -1.46 42.95 30.14
N LEU A 594 -1.30 42.32 31.31
CA LEU A 594 -1.81 42.82 32.60
C LEU A 594 -0.93 43.90 33.25
N ARG A 595 0.22 44.25 32.64
CA ARG A 595 1.22 45.22 33.12
C ARG A 595 1.80 44.93 34.51
N GLU A 596 1.81 43.67 34.95
CA GLU A 596 2.37 43.27 36.25
C GLU A 596 3.86 42.90 36.14
N PHE A 597 4.69 43.92 35.88
CA PHE A 597 6.12 43.76 35.59
C PHE A 597 6.92 43.02 36.68
N ASP A 598 6.61 43.20 37.96
CA ASP A 598 7.25 42.47 39.06
C ASP A 598 6.89 40.97 39.11
N ARG A 599 5.84 40.56 38.41
CA ARG A 599 5.56 39.14 38.12
C ARG A 599 6.33 38.66 36.89
N CYS A 600 6.42 39.48 35.84
CA CYS A 600 7.25 39.17 34.67
C CYS A 600 8.71 38.92 35.09
N ARG A 601 9.29 39.77 35.96
CA ARG A 601 10.61 39.56 36.60
C ARG A 601 10.71 38.19 37.27
N LYS A 602 9.80 37.88 38.20
CA LYS A 602 9.74 36.58 38.90
C LYS A 602 9.45 35.37 38.02
N LEU A 603 8.93 35.58 36.81
CA LEU A 603 8.76 34.54 35.79
C LEU A 603 10.00 34.37 34.92
N TYR A 604 10.72 35.44 34.60
CA TYR A 604 12.02 35.38 33.94
C TYR A 604 13.09 34.76 34.85
N GLU A 605 13.18 35.18 36.12
CA GLU A 605 14.02 34.54 37.15
C GLU A 605 13.84 33.01 37.14
N LYS A 606 12.58 32.54 37.25
CA LYS A 606 12.24 31.11 37.24
C LYS A 606 12.41 30.41 35.88
N PHE A 607 12.41 31.17 34.79
CA PHE A 607 12.71 30.64 33.46
C PHE A 607 14.22 30.43 33.28
N LEU A 608 15.03 31.33 33.85
CA LEU A 608 16.48 31.22 33.90
C LEU A 608 16.95 30.14 34.88
N GLU A 609 16.31 30.00 36.06
CA GLU A 609 16.50 28.85 36.96
C GLU A 609 16.30 27.50 36.24
N PHE A 610 15.33 27.42 35.33
CA PHE A 610 15.02 26.19 34.59
C PHE A 610 15.93 25.95 33.37
N GLY A 611 16.43 27.01 32.72
CA GLY A 611 17.23 26.87 31.50
C GLY A 611 18.23 28.01 31.29
N PRO A 612 19.36 28.03 32.03
CA PRO A 612 20.43 29.02 31.84
C PRO A 612 21.04 28.98 30.44
N GLU A 613 21.01 27.83 29.77
CA GLU A 613 21.67 27.56 28.49
C GLU A 613 20.97 28.27 27.30
N ASN A 614 19.68 28.60 27.40
CA ASN A 614 18.91 29.19 26.30
C ASN A 614 19.10 30.72 26.21
N CYS A 615 19.97 31.18 25.31
CA CYS A 615 20.21 32.61 25.03
C CYS A 615 18.92 33.43 24.80
N THR A 616 17.89 32.86 24.16
CA THR A 616 16.65 33.58 23.86
C THR A 616 15.81 33.92 25.09
N SER A 617 16.11 33.31 26.25
CA SER A 617 15.55 33.70 27.56
C SER A 617 16.17 35.01 28.05
N TRP A 618 17.50 35.09 28.02
CA TRP A 618 18.29 36.21 28.52
C TRP A 618 18.01 37.48 27.72
N ILE A 619 18.04 37.38 26.39
CA ILE A 619 17.78 38.51 25.48
C ILE A 619 16.40 39.11 25.78
N LYS A 620 15.36 38.29 25.92
CA LYS A 620 13.98 38.75 26.18
C LYS A 620 13.73 39.30 27.58
N PHE A 621 14.57 38.93 28.54
CA PHE A 621 14.55 39.55 29.86
C PHE A 621 15.23 40.93 29.83
N ALA A 622 16.36 41.05 29.12
CA ALA A 622 17.02 42.34 28.89
C ALA A 622 16.13 43.29 28.07
N GLU A 623 15.54 42.83 26.95
CA GLU A 623 14.55 43.58 26.16
C GLU A 623 13.43 44.16 27.05
N LEU A 624 12.90 43.39 28.01
CA LEU A 624 11.85 43.87 28.92
C LEU A 624 12.36 44.97 29.86
N GLU A 625 13.52 44.82 30.48
CA GLU A 625 14.07 45.84 31.38
C GLU A 625 14.50 47.09 30.60
N THR A 626 14.96 46.97 29.35
CA THR A 626 15.18 48.10 28.42
C THR A 626 13.88 48.84 28.11
N ILE A 627 12.79 48.13 27.82
CA ILE A 627 11.44 48.72 27.60
C ILE A 627 10.92 49.42 28.87
N LEU A 628 11.39 49.02 30.05
CA LEU A 628 11.10 49.66 31.34
C LEU A 628 12.05 50.82 31.69
N GLY A 629 13.13 51.02 30.93
CA GLY A 629 14.15 52.04 31.19
C GLY A 629 15.18 51.68 32.27
N ASP A 630 15.15 50.46 32.81
CA ASP A 630 16.08 49.96 33.85
C ASP A 630 17.42 49.49 33.19
N ILE A 631 18.10 50.40 32.49
CA ILE A 631 19.31 50.14 31.66
C ILE A 631 20.37 49.34 32.42
N ASP A 632 20.70 49.73 33.66
CA ASP A 632 21.74 49.06 34.44
C ASP A 632 21.33 47.63 34.90
N ARG A 633 20.03 47.33 34.95
CA ARG A 633 19.56 45.95 35.16
C ARG A 633 19.65 45.13 33.87
N ALA A 634 19.32 45.70 32.71
CA ALA A 634 19.55 45.06 31.42
C ALA A 634 21.04 44.70 31.22
N ARG A 635 21.95 45.61 31.57
CA ARG A 635 23.41 45.37 31.61
C ARG A 635 23.81 44.23 32.54
N ALA A 636 23.30 44.23 33.77
CA ALA A 636 23.56 43.15 34.72
C ALA A 636 23.07 41.80 34.20
N ILE A 637 21.92 41.76 33.50
CA ILE A 637 21.38 40.55 32.85
C ILE A 637 22.32 40.06 31.72
N TYR A 638 22.85 40.96 30.88
CA TYR A 638 23.78 40.60 29.81
C TYR A 638 25.15 40.11 30.33
N GLU A 639 25.75 40.77 31.32
CA GLU A 639 27.01 40.29 31.93
C GLU A 639 26.80 38.95 32.68
N LEU A 640 25.67 38.77 33.37
CA LEU A 640 25.31 37.47 33.99
C LEU A 640 25.15 36.37 32.94
N ALA A 641 24.54 36.66 31.79
CA ALA A 641 24.43 35.70 30.69
C ALA A 641 25.82 35.33 30.11
N ILE A 642 26.70 36.31 29.89
CA ILE A 642 28.07 36.11 29.38
C ILE A 642 28.99 35.34 30.35
N SER A 643 28.67 35.37 31.65
CA SER A 643 29.36 34.58 32.67
C SER A 643 28.99 33.09 32.67
N GLN A 644 27.91 32.68 31.99
CA GLN A 644 27.49 31.27 31.95
C GLN A 644 28.47 30.39 31.14
N PRO A 645 28.93 29.24 31.66
CA PRO A 645 29.88 28.37 30.95
C PRO A 645 29.30 27.60 29.76
N ARG A 646 27.97 27.55 29.62
CA ARG A 646 27.25 26.84 28.54
C ARG A 646 26.09 27.69 28.07
N LEU A 647 26.08 28.00 26.78
CA LEU A 647 25.09 28.81 26.09
C LEU A 647 24.86 28.17 24.71
N ASP A 648 23.60 27.96 24.30
CA ASP A 648 23.25 27.31 23.04
C ASP A 648 23.82 28.04 21.81
N MET A 649 23.73 29.38 21.81
CA MET A 649 24.16 30.25 20.70
C MET A 649 24.81 31.53 21.27
N PRO A 650 26.10 31.48 21.65
CA PRO A 650 26.79 32.64 22.22
C PRO A 650 26.75 33.86 21.30
N GLU A 651 26.98 33.68 20.01
CA GLU A 651 27.07 34.75 19.01
C GLU A 651 25.85 35.68 19.00
N VAL A 652 24.64 35.11 19.11
CA VAL A 652 23.37 35.86 19.07
C VAL A 652 23.23 36.73 20.33
N LEU A 653 23.64 36.22 21.49
CA LEU A 653 23.66 36.96 22.74
C LEU A 653 24.69 38.11 22.69
N TRP A 654 25.92 37.83 22.24
CA TRP A 654 26.94 38.86 22.07
C TRP A 654 26.51 39.94 21.10
N LYS A 655 25.89 39.59 19.95
CA LYS A 655 25.34 40.58 19.02
C LYS A 655 24.25 41.42 19.70
N SER A 656 23.29 40.82 20.40
CA SER A 656 22.21 41.58 21.06
C SER A 656 22.71 42.56 22.13
N TYR A 657 23.80 42.24 22.84
CA TYR A 657 24.41 43.15 23.82
C TYR A 657 25.23 44.26 23.15
N ILE A 658 25.91 43.95 22.04
CA ILE A 658 26.56 44.95 21.18
C ILE A 658 25.52 45.92 20.59
N ASP A 659 24.45 45.39 19.99
CA ASP A 659 23.34 46.18 19.43
C ASP A 659 22.72 47.08 20.52
N PHE A 660 22.52 46.56 21.74
CA PHE A 660 22.00 47.32 22.87
C PHE A 660 22.93 48.45 23.33
N GLU A 661 24.24 48.23 23.51
CA GLU A 661 25.16 49.33 23.87
C GLU A 661 25.40 50.31 22.71
N ILE A 662 25.08 49.93 21.47
CA ILE A 662 24.98 50.87 20.33
C ILE A 662 23.71 51.72 20.45
N GLU A 663 22.55 51.14 20.78
CA GLU A 663 21.30 51.87 21.05
C GLU A 663 21.42 52.83 22.26
N GLN A 664 22.31 52.54 23.23
CA GLN A 664 22.62 53.43 24.36
C GLN A 664 23.82 54.39 24.10
N GLU A 665 24.34 54.44 22.87
CA GLU A 665 25.45 55.30 22.41
C GLU A 665 26.80 55.17 23.19
N GLU A 666 26.97 54.16 24.05
CA GLU A 666 28.12 54.01 24.95
C GLU A 666 29.39 53.44 24.26
N THR A 667 29.87 54.17 23.25
CA THR A 667 30.97 53.78 22.33
C THR A 667 32.25 53.22 22.97
N GLU A 668 32.55 53.51 24.25
CA GLU A 668 33.70 52.95 24.95
C GLU A 668 33.44 51.57 25.55
N ARG A 669 32.21 51.28 26.00
CA ARG A 669 31.83 49.94 26.47
C ARG A 669 31.72 48.97 25.29
N THR A 670 31.14 49.41 24.17
CA THR A 670 31.07 48.59 22.94
C THR A 670 32.46 48.17 22.45
N ARG A 671 33.46 49.06 22.46
CA ARG A 671 34.88 48.73 22.17
C ARG A 671 35.44 47.65 23.09
N ASN A 672 35.21 47.77 24.40
CA ASN A 672 35.66 46.79 25.37
C ASN A 672 34.92 45.44 25.21
N LEU A 673 33.66 45.48 24.78
CA LEU A 673 32.85 44.30 24.50
C LEU A 673 33.34 43.55 23.24
N TYR A 674 33.62 44.26 22.14
CA TYR A 674 34.28 43.70 20.96
C TYR A 674 35.64 43.08 21.30
N ARG A 675 36.46 43.74 22.13
CA ARG A 675 37.75 43.20 22.59
C ARG A 675 37.59 41.92 23.43
N ARG A 676 36.60 41.85 24.33
CA ARG A 676 36.26 40.63 25.09
C ARG A 676 35.77 39.49 24.18
N LEU A 677 35.00 39.83 23.14
CA LEU A 677 34.52 38.86 22.15
C LEU A 677 35.67 38.30 21.30
N LEU A 678 36.57 39.16 20.79
CA LEU A 678 37.76 38.76 20.02
C LEU A 678 38.75 37.90 20.83
N GLN A 679 38.78 38.06 22.16
CA GLN A 679 39.52 37.17 23.06
C GLN A 679 38.90 35.76 23.21
N ARG A 680 37.60 35.60 22.93
CA ARG A 680 36.89 34.30 22.97
C ARG A 680 36.72 33.65 21.59
N THR A 681 36.57 34.44 20.52
CA THR A 681 36.28 33.96 19.16
C THR A 681 37.02 34.79 18.11
N GLN A 682 37.77 34.14 17.22
CA GLN A 682 38.63 34.82 16.23
C GLN A 682 37.99 34.91 14.81
N HIS A 683 36.67 34.78 14.70
CA HIS A 683 35.97 34.77 13.40
C HIS A 683 35.96 36.14 12.71
N VAL A 684 36.14 36.12 11.39
CA VAL A 684 36.24 37.35 10.55
C VAL A 684 35.00 38.24 10.62
N LYS A 685 33.79 37.66 10.79
CA LYS A 685 32.55 38.46 10.93
C LYS A 685 32.57 39.38 12.17
N VAL A 686 33.30 39.01 13.23
CA VAL A 686 33.49 39.89 14.41
C VAL A 686 34.41 41.06 14.07
N TRP A 687 35.53 40.80 13.36
CA TRP A 687 36.43 41.86 12.90
C TRP A 687 35.75 42.85 11.94
N ILE A 688 34.99 42.35 10.97
CA ILE A 688 34.25 43.19 10.01
C ILE A 688 33.19 44.04 10.73
N SER A 689 32.41 43.45 11.64
CA SER A 689 31.40 44.21 12.40
C SER A 689 32.01 45.22 13.38
N PHE A 690 33.19 44.93 13.96
CA PHE A 690 33.92 45.89 14.78
C PHE A 690 34.44 47.10 13.96
N ALA A 691 34.96 46.83 12.76
CA ALA A 691 35.35 47.89 11.81
C ALA A 691 34.14 48.74 11.40
N GLN A 692 33.02 48.10 11.02
CA GLN A 692 31.76 48.79 10.69
C GLN A 692 31.23 49.64 11.85
N PHE A 693 31.36 49.18 13.10
CA PHE A 693 30.97 49.94 14.29
C PHE A 693 31.83 51.19 14.54
N GLU A 694 33.15 51.14 14.34
CA GLU A 694 33.98 52.35 14.43
C GLU A 694 33.63 53.37 13.33
N LEU A 695 33.23 52.90 12.14
CA LEU A 695 32.76 53.76 11.05
C LEU A 695 31.43 54.44 11.38
N SER A 696 30.44 53.70 11.91
CA SER A 696 29.17 54.29 12.36
C SER A 696 29.34 55.20 13.58
N SER A 697 30.38 55.01 14.39
CA SER A 697 30.65 55.80 15.60
C SER A 697 31.06 57.26 15.35
N GLY A 698 31.33 57.67 14.10
CA GLY A 698 31.37 59.07 13.63
C GLY A 698 32.45 60.03 14.19
N LYS A 699 33.13 59.68 15.29
CA LYS A 699 34.10 60.54 15.99
C LYS A 699 35.41 60.68 15.20
N GLU A 700 36.05 61.86 15.28
CA GLU A 700 37.33 62.11 14.60
C GLU A 700 38.39 61.04 14.97
N GLY A 701 39.11 60.57 13.95
CA GLY A 701 40.02 59.43 14.07
C GLY A 701 39.33 58.05 14.10
N SER A 702 38.06 57.93 13.73
CA SER A 702 37.41 56.64 13.43
C SER A 702 38.09 55.90 12.29
N LEU A 703 38.35 56.58 11.16
CA LEU A 703 38.96 56.00 9.96
C LEU A 703 40.34 55.39 10.22
N THR A 704 41.19 56.06 11.02
CA THR A 704 42.51 55.54 11.39
C THR A 704 42.43 54.34 12.33
N LYS A 705 41.46 54.30 13.25
CA LYS A 705 41.18 53.13 14.11
C LYS A 705 40.61 51.97 13.30
N CYS A 706 39.72 52.22 12.34
CA CYS A 706 39.19 51.23 11.41
C CYS A 706 40.32 50.57 10.60
N ARG A 707 41.26 51.36 10.05
CA ARG A 707 42.48 50.84 9.40
C ARG A 707 43.34 50.00 10.34
N GLN A 708 43.54 50.44 11.59
CA GLN A 708 44.27 49.66 12.60
C GLN A 708 43.58 48.34 12.90
N ILE A 709 42.24 48.30 12.98
CA ILE A 709 41.44 47.09 13.20
C ILE A 709 41.57 46.11 12.02
N TYR A 710 41.51 46.59 10.77
CA TYR A 710 41.76 45.72 9.60
C TYR A 710 43.20 45.21 9.54
N GLU A 711 44.19 46.04 9.91
CA GLU A 711 45.59 45.61 10.00
C GLU A 711 45.85 44.63 11.15
N GLU A 712 45.18 44.76 12.29
CA GLU A 712 45.22 43.79 13.41
C GLU A 712 44.53 42.48 13.01
N ALA A 713 43.36 42.54 12.38
CA ALA A 713 42.64 41.38 11.86
C ALA A 713 43.47 40.60 10.83
N ASN A 714 44.11 41.28 9.86
CA ASN A 714 45.01 40.64 8.90
C ASN A 714 46.35 40.21 9.53
N LYS A 715 46.67 40.58 10.77
CA LYS A 715 47.79 40.01 11.54
C LYS A 715 47.35 38.74 12.28
N THR A 716 46.16 38.71 12.90
CA THR A 716 45.66 37.51 13.59
C THR A 716 45.25 36.40 12.62
N MET A 717 44.55 36.74 11.54
CA MET A 717 44.06 35.76 10.55
C MET A 717 45.17 35.09 9.70
N ARG A 718 46.44 35.48 9.87
CA ARG A 718 47.60 34.79 9.26
C ARG A 718 47.78 33.37 9.77
N ASN A 719 47.34 33.10 11.01
CA ASN A 719 47.54 31.83 11.68
C ASN A 719 46.33 30.88 11.59
N CYS A 720 45.26 31.30 10.92
CA CYS A 720 44.02 30.52 10.78
C CYS A 720 44.09 29.61 9.54
N GLU A 721 43.54 28.40 9.65
CA GLU A 721 43.60 27.40 8.58
C GLU A 721 42.68 27.74 7.39
N GLU A 722 41.56 28.44 7.63
CA GLU A 722 40.61 28.83 6.59
C GLU A 722 41.01 30.14 5.88
N LYS A 723 41.64 29.98 4.72
CA LYS A 723 42.00 31.09 3.83
C LYS A 723 40.81 31.87 3.28
N GLU A 724 39.64 31.25 3.19
CA GLU A 724 38.42 31.89 2.67
C GLU A 724 37.91 32.97 3.64
N GLU A 725 37.97 32.74 4.96
CA GLU A 725 37.72 33.80 5.95
C GLU A 725 38.67 35.00 5.74
N ARG A 726 39.98 34.75 5.56
CA ARG A 726 40.98 35.80 5.33
C ARG A 726 40.74 36.56 4.02
N LEU A 727 40.22 35.91 2.97
CA LEU A 727 39.79 36.58 1.73
C LEU A 727 38.61 37.52 1.99
N MET A 728 37.55 37.05 2.66
CA MET A 728 36.37 37.87 3.00
C MET A 728 36.75 39.14 3.80
N LEU A 729 37.75 39.03 4.68
CA LEU A 729 38.31 40.19 5.39
C LEU A 729 38.97 41.20 4.43
N LEU A 730 39.83 40.73 3.52
CA LEU A 730 40.50 41.61 2.56
C LEU A 730 39.53 42.23 1.55
N GLU A 731 38.50 41.50 1.12
CA GLU A 731 37.42 42.05 0.29
C GLU A 731 36.65 43.17 1.02
N SER A 732 36.34 42.99 2.31
CA SER A 732 35.71 44.06 3.10
C SER A 732 36.60 45.28 3.34
N TRP A 733 37.90 45.07 3.55
CA TRP A 733 38.89 46.15 3.67
C TRP A 733 39.06 46.87 2.32
N ARG A 734 39.07 46.14 1.20
CA ARG A 734 39.06 46.69 -0.15
C ARG A 734 37.85 47.60 -0.36
N THR A 735 36.63 47.14 -0.05
CA THR A 735 35.43 47.99 -0.20
C THR A 735 35.49 49.24 0.69
N PHE A 736 36.03 49.13 1.91
CA PHE A 736 36.24 50.29 2.79
C PHE A 736 37.25 51.30 2.21
N GLU A 737 38.40 50.84 1.70
CA GLU A 737 39.35 51.76 1.05
C GLU A 737 38.82 52.26 -0.30
N GLU A 738 38.00 51.50 -1.03
CA GLU A 738 37.32 51.98 -2.25
C GLU A 738 36.42 53.19 -1.96
N GLU A 739 35.70 53.20 -0.85
CA GLU A 739 34.84 54.30 -0.40
C GLU A 739 35.60 55.46 0.30
N PHE A 740 36.57 55.17 1.17
CA PHE A 740 37.21 56.17 2.07
C PHE A 740 38.74 56.31 1.92
N GLY A 741 39.34 55.60 0.96
CA GLY A 741 40.80 55.44 0.83
C GLY A 741 41.46 56.33 -0.21
N THR A 742 42.75 56.61 0.01
CA THR A 742 43.62 57.25 -0.98
C THR A 742 44.00 56.25 -2.08
N ALA A 743 44.41 56.72 -3.26
CA ALA A 743 44.89 55.83 -4.33
C ALA A 743 46.04 54.92 -3.86
N SER A 744 46.94 55.45 -3.02
CA SER A 744 48.04 54.71 -2.37
C SER A 744 47.57 53.65 -1.37
N ASP A 745 46.45 53.86 -0.67
CA ASP A 745 45.87 52.84 0.22
C ASP A 745 45.15 51.75 -0.56
N LYS A 746 44.42 52.10 -1.63
CA LYS A 746 43.79 51.14 -2.55
C LYS A 746 44.83 50.19 -3.15
N GLU A 747 45.90 50.74 -3.73
CA GLU A 747 47.05 49.97 -4.22
C GLU A 747 47.69 49.07 -3.14
N ARG A 748 47.70 49.50 -1.87
CA ARG A 748 48.28 48.74 -0.76
C ARG A 748 47.42 47.53 -0.38
N VAL A 749 46.09 47.65 -0.47
CA VAL A 749 45.17 46.51 -0.25
C VAL A 749 45.13 45.58 -1.46
N ASP A 750 45.12 46.11 -2.70
CA ASP A 750 45.17 45.29 -3.92
C ASP A 750 46.40 44.37 -3.95
N LYS A 751 47.57 44.86 -3.48
CA LYS A 751 48.81 44.07 -3.38
C LYS A 751 48.78 42.96 -2.32
N LEU A 752 47.74 42.89 -1.48
CA LEU A 752 47.54 41.83 -0.48
C LEU A 752 46.53 40.76 -0.94
N MET A 753 45.78 40.99 -2.02
CA MET A 753 44.75 40.07 -2.52
C MET A 753 45.34 38.74 -3.02
N PRO A 754 44.73 37.58 -2.73
CA PRO A 754 45.25 36.28 -3.14
C PRO A 754 44.96 35.93 -4.61
N GLU A 755 45.89 35.24 -5.25
CA GLU A 755 45.62 34.58 -6.53
C GLU A 755 44.76 33.31 -6.31
N LYS A 756 43.70 33.17 -7.11
CA LYS A 756 42.80 32.00 -7.08
C LYS A 756 43.32 30.90 -8.00
N VAL A 757 44.00 29.90 -7.43
CA VAL A 757 44.67 28.83 -8.19
C VAL A 757 43.86 27.53 -8.17
N LYS A 758 43.65 26.92 -9.34
CA LYS A 758 43.09 25.56 -9.40
C LYS A 758 44.11 24.54 -8.92
N LYS A 759 43.75 23.73 -7.93
CA LYS A 759 44.54 22.57 -7.46
C LYS A 759 43.71 21.29 -7.56
N ARG A 760 44.41 20.15 -7.63
CA ARG A 760 43.80 18.82 -7.63
C ARG A 760 44.16 18.10 -6.34
N ARG A 761 43.15 17.73 -5.54
CA ARG A 761 43.32 16.85 -4.38
C ARG A 761 42.91 15.43 -4.76
N LYS A 762 43.56 14.42 -4.19
CA LYS A 762 43.03 13.05 -4.23
C LYS A 762 41.82 12.97 -3.30
N VAL A 763 40.75 12.33 -3.74
CA VAL A 763 39.62 11.97 -2.88
C VAL A 763 39.86 10.56 -2.37
N GLN A 764 39.69 10.36 -1.06
CA GLN A 764 39.61 9.02 -0.48
C GLN A 764 38.16 8.78 -0.06
N THR A 765 37.69 7.56 -0.29
CA THR A 765 36.42 7.06 0.28
C THR A 765 36.58 6.77 1.77
N ASP A 766 35.48 6.67 2.52
CA ASP A 766 35.50 6.31 3.94
C ASP A 766 36.18 4.95 4.21
N ASP A 767 36.18 4.04 3.22
CA ASP A 767 36.91 2.76 3.23
C ASP A 767 38.41 2.88 2.86
N GLY A 768 38.95 4.11 2.76
CA GLY A 768 40.37 4.39 2.55
C GLY A 768 40.91 4.11 1.14
N SER A 769 40.04 3.95 0.14
CA SER A 769 40.46 3.72 -1.26
C SER A 769 40.44 5.00 -2.11
N ASP A 770 41.50 5.18 -2.92
CA ASP A 770 41.71 6.36 -3.79
C ASP A 770 40.62 6.45 -4.88
N ALA A 771 39.68 7.37 -4.71
CA ALA A 771 38.48 7.55 -5.55
C ALA A 771 38.63 8.69 -6.59
N GLY A 772 39.84 8.88 -7.11
CA GLY A 772 40.13 9.87 -8.15
C GLY A 772 40.58 11.23 -7.62
N TRP A 773 40.42 12.27 -8.46
CA TRP A 773 40.91 13.62 -8.20
C TRP A 773 39.77 14.64 -8.25
N GLU A 774 39.63 15.42 -7.18
CA GLU A 774 38.77 16.61 -7.14
C GLU A 774 39.57 17.85 -7.54
N GLU A 775 39.02 18.64 -8.47
CA GLU A 775 39.47 20.01 -8.70
C GLU A 775 38.82 20.95 -7.69
N TYR A 776 39.67 21.60 -6.88
CA TYR A 776 39.25 22.63 -5.94
C TYR A 776 40.06 23.91 -6.18
N PHE A 777 39.51 25.05 -5.78
CA PHE A 777 40.27 26.30 -5.79
C PHE A 777 41.00 26.45 -4.46
N ASP A 778 42.29 26.78 -4.52
CA ASP A 778 43.09 27.18 -3.37
C ASP A 778 43.54 28.63 -3.58
N TYR A 779 43.33 29.46 -2.57
CA TYR A 779 43.77 30.86 -2.58
C TYR A 779 45.22 30.93 -2.11
N ILE A 780 46.05 31.70 -2.81
CA ILE A 780 47.45 31.91 -2.46
C ILE A 780 47.68 33.41 -2.25
N PHE A 781 47.83 33.83 -0.99
CA PHE A 781 48.20 35.20 -0.66
C PHE A 781 49.65 35.47 -1.11
N PRO A 782 49.96 36.67 -1.64
CA PRO A 782 51.30 36.98 -2.16
C PRO A 782 52.42 36.82 -1.11
N GLU A 783 52.13 37.09 0.17
CA GLU A 783 53.09 36.88 1.27
C GLU A 783 53.34 35.39 1.54
N ASP A 784 52.32 34.53 1.45
CA ASP A 784 52.47 33.08 1.70
C ASP A 784 53.20 32.38 0.54
N ALA A 785 53.09 32.92 -0.68
CA ALA A 785 53.90 32.48 -1.82
C ALA A 785 55.41 32.71 -1.60
N ALA A 786 55.81 33.71 -0.80
CA ALA A 786 57.21 33.97 -0.49
C ALA A 786 57.85 32.89 0.41
N ASN A 787 57.04 32.15 1.17
CA ASN A 787 57.48 31.05 2.05
C ASN A 787 57.73 29.72 1.31
N GLN A 788 57.40 29.61 0.02
CA GLN A 788 57.76 28.44 -0.80
C GLN A 788 58.84 28.78 -1.84
N PRO A 789 60.10 28.35 -1.65
CA PRO A 789 61.22 28.77 -2.53
C PRO A 789 61.03 28.32 -3.99
N ASN A 790 60.34 27.20 -4.22
CA ASN A 790 60.08 26.65 -5.54
C ASN A 790 59.25 27.59 -6.44
N LEU A 791 58.42 28.47 -5.87
CA LEU A 791 57.60 29.42 -6.63
C LEU A 791 58.41 30.61 -7.17
N LYS A 792 59.54 30.99 -6.56
CA LYS A 792 60.40 32.06 -7.11
C LYS A 792 61.02 31.66 -8.46
N LEU A 793 61.45 30.41 -8.60
CA LEU A 793 61.98 29.89 -9.87
C LEU A 793 60.89 29.87 -10.96
N LEU A 794 59.67 29.50 -10.59
CA LEU A 794 58.52 29.45 -11.49
C LEU A 794 58.02 30.85 -11.88
N ALA A 795 58.07 31.83 -10.97
CA ALA A 795 57.79 33.23 -11.25
C ALA A 795 58.84 33.84 -12.20
N MET A 796 60.13 33.57 -11.97
CA MET A 796 61.20 33.96 -12.91
C MET A 796 61.04 33.30 -14.28
N ALA A 797 60.66 32.02 -14.35
CA ALA A 797 60.38 31.33 -15.61
C ALA A 797 59.14 31.92 -16.34
N LYS A 798 58.11 32.35 -15.60
CA LYS A 798 56.92 33.03 -16.16
C LYS A 798 57.25 34.44 -16.66
N LEU A 799 58.11 35.18 -15.95
CA LEU A 799 58.66 36.46 -16.40
C LEU A 799 59.56 36.30 -17.63
N TRP A 800 60.45 35.31 -17.64
CA TRP A 800 61.30 34.99 -18.79
C TRP A 800 60.47 34.57 -20.00
N LYS A 801 59.41 33.78 -19.82
CA LYS A 801 58.47 33.46 -20.91
C LYS A 801 57.70 34.71 -21.38
N LYS A 802 57.28 35.61 -20.49
CA LYS A 802 56.64 36.87 -20.90
C LYS A 802 57.61 37.77 -21.68
N GLN A 803 58.89 37.80 -21.29
CA GLN A 803 59.96 38.47 -22.02
C GLN A 803 60.37 37.76 -23.33
N GLN A 804 60.12 36.45 -23.47
CA GLN A 804 60.19 35.79 -24.77
C GLN A 804 59.02 36.21 -25.64
N GLN A 805 57.78 36.23 -25.14
CA GLN A 805 56.63 36.65 -25.94
C GLN A 805 56.73 38.14 -26.32
N GLU A 806 57.14 39.02 -25.40
CA GLU A 806 57.46 40.44 -25.70
C GLU A 806 58.65 40.62 -26.66
N LYS A 807 59.42 39.56 -26.96
CA LYS A 807 60.43 39.52 -28.02
C LYS A 807 59.92 38.89 -29.31
N GLU A 808 59.14 37.81 -29.23
CA GLU A 808 58.47 37.21 -30.39
C GLU A 808 57.51 38.24 -31.03
N ASP A 809 56.73 38.95 -30.22
CA ASP A 809 55.83 40.05 -30.63
C ASP A 809 56.62 41.26 -31.20
N ALA A 810 57.89 41.45 -30.83
CA ALA A 810 58.76 42.51 -31.34
C ALA A 810 59.61 42.10 -32.57
N GLU A 811 59.91 40.81 -32.72
CA GLU A 811 60.62 40.23 -33.88
C GLU A 811 59.64 39.90 -35.04
N HIS A 812 58.32 39.96 -34.80
CA HIS A 812 57.29 39.73 -35.83
C HIS A 812 56.80 41.00 -36.56
N HIS A 813 57.40 42.17 -36.32
CA HIS A 813 57.09 43.40 -37.05
C HIS A 813 58.33 44.29 -37.36
N PRO A 814 59.16 43.91 -38.35
CA PRO A 814 60.04 44.82 -39.06
C PRO A 814 59.38 45.36 -40.35
N ASP A 815 59.68 46.63 -40.67
CA ASP A 815 59.54 47.30 -41.97
C ASP A 815 58.15 47.41 -42.64
N GLU A 816 57.36 48.44 -42.28
CA GLU A 816 56.44 49.11 -43.22
C GLU A 816 56.23 50.62 -42.89
N ASP A 817 57.31 51.39 -43.08
CA ASP A 817 57.40 52.87 -43.19
C ASP A 817 58.60 53.10 -44.14
N VAL A 818 58.60 53.93 -45.19
CA VAL A 818 58.03 55.27 -45.37
C VAL A 818 57.66 55.48 -46.86
N ASP A 819 56.57 56.20 -47.18
CA ASP A 819 56.64 57.23 -48.23
C ASP A 819 55.57 58.35 -48.17
N GLU A 820 55.97 59.52 -48.67
CA GLU A 820 55.20 60.68 -49.17
C GLU A 820 54.02 61.31 -48.36
N SER A 821 54.40 62.22 -47.44
CA SER A 821 54.19 63.69 -47.54
C SER A 821 52.82 64.39 -47.65
N GLU A 822 52.71 65.49 -46.89
CA GLU A 822 51.99 66.76 -47.19
C GLU A 822 50.48 66.75 -47.53
N SER A 823 49.62 66.94 -46.50
CA SER A 823 48.87 68.21 -46.29
C SER A 823 48.15 68.27 -44.94
#